data_AF-A0A7X3FFL8-F1
#
_entry.id   AF-A0A7X3FFL8-F1
#
_cell.length_a   1.000
_cell.length_b   1.000
_cell.length_c   1.000
_cell.angle_alpha   90.00
_cell.angle_beta   90.00
_cell.angle_gamma   90.00
#
_symmetry.space_group_name_H-M   'P 1'
#
loop_
_entity.id
_entity.type
_entity.pdbx_description
1 polymer ?
#
loop_
_entity_poly.entity_id
_entity_poly.type
_entity_poly.pdbx_seq_one_letter_code
_entity_poly.pdbx_strand_id
1 'polypeptide(L)'
;MSPHIQPVYTALVLHAHLPFVYNPEEALTLEENWFYEAMADVYLPFLDLMERLDKEHIRTPLTLSVSPTLLAMWENPRMQRRTREQLVKKIELGRQEVRRLADDHVLAEAAGGYAAQYERMLGVFKRIKGSVIARLKYFASKGLIELIPSAATHCFLPLIRNPEAARVQLHTAAAEFRRHFGFAPAGIWLPECGYSPGLEPLLHELGLRFTVLDARQPGGGQPSGSESPGPAVPYISPGGLRVFTRDAAASAQVWSRESGYPGHPDYREYYRDIGYELGRDDPAEAAYIRPYLLPDGTRIATGYKYCRITFSAAQRGEKLDGAGEKAPYEPARAAERAAQHAREFLASRRRAAQRRAHPAGVHGSRSADASGPGLSDALSPCPRSADISEWHAADASAPHTTEAPGLQSAVALRSRPVESSRPSEGSPGDAGHSAAFRSVGAAAPAGRITPPRPVSVCAFDLELFGHWWHEGPLWLETLLREAAREQEPQSAMGQPLPVFPRNPSANWREPVEPDTAVRPPSFPVLFITLSEYEQRHRFAAGRAPALTSWGRGGGAQVWLNPATAWMYPLLHAAEDKMIHAAARVNARPTSAPDSSPARVLRQASREFMLAQSSDWAFMIDSGEMSGYAARRFRTHLNNFYQLLAMIDNRNEDSPANQLHLDRLEKESPLFPDIDWKLYGAAHPNPRLPYFLTASGSSEKMTPAAFTASPGSLSILVLAWEYPPDIIGGLGKAVGDLTAQLAKEGHDVHVVTCSRGRGTACASVNGVHVHRVQIPGSPEPPFFLDWVLAMNTAMIMRFQQLCEQGQQFDLMHAHDWLVYYAAADCRQTFDLPLVTTLHATEYGRKLGKLDEEVSRRIDAAERKLARLSDRILVCSEAMRSEVGSLFGPDPARLSVIPNGLPQENSRQREIQELPLPESVSGSNQILFIGRLVPEKNVQLLIRALPWVLQRVPEARLVIAGTGPMLQELRRLALPYGDRVLFTGFADEGAKARLFAGTRVCVIPSLYEPFGIVALEAMQAGIPIVASDTGGLADLIEDGKDGFKLPPDHPEAWSERICRLLEDAKLAASFIKKASRKLHTRFFMGKIAEDTVQIYQDAINWHESTKKH
;
A
#
# COMPACT_ATOMS: atom_id res chain seq x y z
N MET A 1 24.67 9.23 58.07
CA MET A 1 24.52 9.53 56.63
C MET A 1 23.14 9.04 56.21
N SER A 2 22.18 9.95 55.99
CA SER A 2 20.83 9.57 55.57
C SER A 2 20.87 8.88 54.20
N PRO A 3 20.10 7.80 53.98
CA PRO A 3 20.04 7.16 52.67
C PRO A 3 19.45 8.16 51.67
N HIS A 4 20.27 8.64 50.73
CA HIS A 4 19.81 9.52 49.67
C HIS A 4 18.73 8.79 48.84
N ILE A 5 17.47 9.12 49.08
CA ILE A 5 16.33 8.65 48.29
C ILE A 5 16.54 9.16 46.85
N GLN A 6 16.73 8.24 45.90
CA GLN A 6 17.01 8.62 44.51
C GLN A 6 15.70 8.91 43.76
N PRO A 7 15.63 9.98 42.95
CA PRO A 7 14.43 10.28 42.17
C PRO A 7 14.19 9.25 41.06
N VAL A 8 12.92 9.09 40.68
CA VAL A 8 12.50 8.29 39.52
C VAL A 8 12.44 9.21 38.31
N TYR A 9 13.33 9.03 37.33
CA TYR A 9 13.23 9.79 36.08
C TYR A 9 12.11 9.22 35.20
N THR A 10 11.24 10.10 34.72
CA THR A 10 10.17 9.76 33.78
C THR A 10 10.28 10.67 32.57
N ALA A 11 10.42 10.08 31.38
CA ALA A 11 10.40 10.81 30.12
C ALA A 11 9.06 10.54 29.42
N LEU A 12 8.20 11.55 29.35
CA LEU A 12 6.97 11.48 28.58
C LEU A 12 7.27 11.86 27.13
N VAL A 13 7.02 10.94 26.19
CA VAL A 13 7.27 11.12 24.76
C VAL A 13 5.94 11.00 24.02
N LEU A 14 5.51 12.07 23.38
CA LEU A 14 4.27 12.11 22.60
C LEU A 14 4.64 12.11 21.11
N HIS A 15 4.06 11.22 20.31
CA HIS A 15 4.29 11.15 18.88
C HIS A 15 3.07 11.67 18.12
N ALA A 16 3.21 12.79 17.42
CA ALA A 16 2.16 13.37 16.60
C ALA A 16 2.41 13.05 15.12
N HIS A 17 1.51 12.28 14.52
CA HIS A 17 1.64 11.83 13.15
C HIS A 17 0.28 11.63 12.48
N LEU A 18 0.20 12.07 11.22
CA LEU A 18 -0.83 11.66 10.28
C LEU A 18 -0.20 11.40 8.91
N PRO A 19 -0.70 10.41 8.14
CA PRO A 19 -0.35 10.27 6.73
C PRO A 19 -0.77 11.53 5.97
N PHE A 20 -0.12 11.80 4.84
CA PHE A 20 -0.49 12.95 4.02
C PHE A 20 -1.85 12.69 3.35
N VAL A 21 -2.89 13.43 3.76
CA VAL A 21 -4.29 13.24 3.32
C VAL A 21 -4.87 14.43 2.57
N TYR A 22 -4.02 15.34 2.08
CA TYR A 22 -4.45 16.53 1.37
C TYR A 22 -5.19 16.21 0.06
N ASN A 23 -6.28 16.94 -0.20
CA ASN A 23 -6.98 16.93 -1.47
C ASN A 23 -7.15 18.37 -2.02
N PRO A 24 -6.72 18.66 -3.26
CA PRO A 24 -6.90 19.98 -3.87
C PRO A 24 -8.36 20.27 -4.29
N GLU A 25 -9.28 19.31 -4.29
CA GLU A 25 -10.69 19.52 -4.68
C GLU A 25 -11.54 20.15 -3.56
N GLU A 26 -12.50 21.02 -3.92
CA GLU A 26 -13.30 21.80 -2.95
C GLU A 26 -14.23 20.95 -2.07
N ALA A 27 -14.58 19.74 -2.49
CA ALA A 27 -15.32 18.80 -1.66
C ALA A 27 -14.44 18.24 -0.52
N LEU A 28 -15.00 18.14 0.69
CA LEU A 28 -14.38 17.43 1.80
C LEU A 28 -14.41 15.92 1.52
N THR A 29 -13.30 15.23 1.74
CA THR A 29 -13.24 13.76 1.68
C THR A 29 -13.16 13.14 3.06
N LEU A 30 -13.41 11.84 3.13
CA LEU A 30 -13.32 11.06 4.37
C LEU A 30 -11.93 11.16 4.99
N GLU A 31 -10.89 11.20 4.18
CA GLU A 31 -9.51 11.07 4.64
C GLU A 31 -8.95 12.41 5.12
N GLU A 32 -9.34 13.52 4.48
CA GLU A 32 -9.10 14.85 5.02
C GLU A 32 -9.81 15.07 6.36
N ASN A 33 -10.97 14.41 6.58
CA ASN A 33 -11.70 14.54 7.83
C ASN A 33 -10.89 14.06 9.05
N TRP A 34 -10.01 13.06 8.89
CA TRP A 34 -9.11 12.61 9.97
C TRP A 34 -8.22 13.75 10.48
N PHE A 35 -7.72 14.60 9.58
CA PHE A 35 -6.93 15.77 9.97
C PHE A 35 -7.78 16.79 10.75
N TYR A 36 -9.02 17.04 10.32
CA TYR A 36 -9.88 18.03 10.99
C TYR A 36 -10.38 17.55 12.35
N GLU A 37 -10.63 16.25 12.51
CA GLU A 37 -10.90 15.60 13.80
C GLU A 37 -9.69 15.73 14.73
N ALA A 38 -8.49 15.39 14.26
CA ALA A 38 -7.27 15.53 15.06
C ALA A 38 -7.00 17.01 15.44
N MET A 39 -7.23 17.96 14.53
CA MET A 39 -7.14 19.39 14.85
C MET A 39 -8.10 19.80 15.98
N ALA A 40 -9.37 19.38 15.90
CA ALA A 40 -10.41 19.78 16.85
C ALA A 40 -10.29 19.07 18.20
N ASP A 41 -9.95 17.78 18.19
CA ASP A 41 -10.04 16.92 19.37
C ASP A 41 -8.67 16.64 20.02
N VAL A 42 -7.54 16.89 19.33
CA VAL A 42 -6.19 16.56 19.82
C VAL A 42 -5.27 17.79 19.85
N TYR A 43 -4.96 18.35 18.69
CA TYR A 43 -3.87 19.33 18.57
C TYR A 43 -4.22 20.67 19.22
N LEU A 44 -5.42 21.22 18.94
CA LEU A 44 -5.84 22.46 19.59
C LEU A 44 -6.08 22.29 21.10
N PRO A 45 -6.69 21.19 21.60
CA PRO A 45 -6.76 20.91 23.02
C PRO A 45 -5.39 20.80 23.69
N PHE A 46 -4.42 20.15 23.04
CA PHE A 46 -3.05 20.07 23.53
C PHE A 46 -2.42 21.47 23.63
N LEU A 47 -2.57 22.32 22.60
CA LEU A 47 -2.08 23.70 22.68
C LEU A 47 -2.73 24.45 23.84
N ASP A 48 -4.07 24.40 23.99
CA ASP A 48 -4.79 25.08 25.08
C ASP A 48 -4.32 24.63 26.46
N LEU A 49 -4.10 23.32 26.65
CA LEU A 49 -3.50 22.75 27.85
C LEU A 49 -2.13 23.35 28.12
N MET A 50 -1.24 23.33 27.13
CA MET A 50 0.12 23.88 27.28
C MET A 50 0.11 25.40 27.54
N GLU A 51 -0.83 26.15 26.96
CA GLU A 51 -1.01 27.59 27.27
C GLU A 51 -1.40 27.81 28.73
N ARG A 52 -2.27 26.95 29.29
CA ARG A 52 -2.70 27.04 30.68
C ARG A 52 -1.55 26.72 31.64
N LEU A 53 -0.78 25.67 31.35
CA LEU A 53 0.42 25.34 32.13
C LEU A 53 1.47 26.48 32.10
N ASP A 54 1.71 27.10 30.94
CA ASP A 54 2.65 28.23 30.83
C ASP A 54 2.19 29.45 31.64
N LYS A 55 0.89 29.79 31.56
CA LYS A 55 0.28 30.90 32.31
C LYS A 55 0.38 30.72 33.82
N GLU A 56 0.25 29.48 34.28
CA GLU A 56 0.35 29.11 35.69
C GLU A 56 1.78 28.79 36.13
N HIS A 57 2.76 28.97 35.24
CA HIS A 57 4.19 28.72 35.48
C HIS A 57 4.51 27.28 35.89
N ILE A 58 3.70 26.33 35.46
CA ILE A 58 3.90 24.91 35.72
C ILE A 58 4.94 24.36 34.74
N ARG A 59 6.05 23.85 35.29
CA ARG A 59 7.21 23.38 34.54
C ARG A 59 7.38 21.87 34.71
N THR A 60 6.72 21.11 33.86
CA THR A 60 6.89 19.66 33.76
C THR A 60 7.17 19.34 32.30
N PRO A 61 8.45 19.15 31.92
CA PRO A 61 8.80 19.09 30.51
C PRO A 61 8.49 17.72 29.91
N LEU A 62 8.14 17.71 28.63
CA LEU A 62 7.88 16.50 27.84
C LEU A 62 8.58 16.57 26.48
N THR A 63 8.73 15.43 25.81
CA THR A 63 9.26 15.37 24.44
C THR A 63 8.10 15.15 23.47
N LEU A 64 8.05 15.95 22.41
CA LEU A 64 7.05 15.85 21.33
C LEU A 64 7.76 15.56 20.01
N SER A 65 7.45 14.41 19.43
CA SER A 65 7.79 14.06 18.05
C SER A 65 6.72 14.57 17.10
N VAL A 66 7.10 15.18 15.98
CA VAL A 66 6.18 15.63 14.92
C VAL A 66 6.67 15.15 13.56
N SER A 67 5.82 14.46 12.80
CA SER A 67 6.17 14.03 11.45
C SER A 67 6.21 15.21 10.45
N PRO A 68 7.13 15.19 9.46
CA PRO A 68 7.15 16.21 8.41
C PRO A 68 5.87 16.28 7.56
N THR A 69 5.17 15.16 7.33
CA THR A 69 3.84 15.16 6.68
C THR A 69 2.83 16.02 7.44
N LEU A 70 2.80 15.94 8.76
CA LEU A 70 1.89 16.71 9.61
C LEU A 70 2.26 18.20 9.61
N LEU A 71 3.55 18.53 9.63
CA LEU A 71 4.02 19.91 9.45
C LEU A 71 3.54 20.51 8.12
N ALA A 72 3.68 19.77 7.02
CA ALA A 72 3.22 20.21 5.71
C ALA A 72 1.70 20.48 5.68
N MET A 73 0.90 19.65 6.35
CA MET A 73 -0.55 19.85 6.45
C MET A 73 -0.92 21.03 7.36
N TRP A 74 -0.22 21.23 8.49
CA TRP A 74 -0.43 22.39 9.36
C TRP A 74 -0.05 23.72 8.73
N GLU A 75 0.98 23.74 7.87
CA GLU A 75 1.39 24.96 7.14
C GLU A 75 0.42 25.31 6.00
N ASN A 76 -0.31 24.33 5.47
CA ASN A 76 -1.16 24.50 4.30
C ASN A 76 -2.33 25.49 4.55
N PRO A 77 -2.41 26.63 3.82
CA PRO A 77 -3.42 27.65 4.06
C PRO A 77 -4.88 27.17 3.85
N ARG A 78 -5.09 26.24 2.91
CA ARG A 78 -6.41 25.67 2.64
C ARG A 78 -6.87 24.79 3.80
N MET A 79 -5.98 23.95 4.31
CA MET A 79 -6.29 23.11 5.48
C MET A 79 -6.57 23.98 6.71
N GLN A 80 -5.80 25.05 6.93
CA GLN A 80 -6.09 26.03 7.99
C GLN A 80 -7.48 26.69 7.84
N ARG A 81 -7.83 27.11 6.62
CA ARG A 81 -9.17 27.67 6.33
C ARG A 81 -10.27 26.67 6.65
N ARG A 82 -10.12 25.42 6.18
CA ARG A 82 -11.09 24.34 6.41
C ARG A 82 -11.18 23.94 7.89
N THR A 83 -10.09 23.92 8.65
CA THR A 83 -10.14 23.69 10.11
C THR A 83 -11.08 24.69 10.79
N ARG A 84 -11.00 25.97 10.41
CA ARG A 84 -11.92 26.99 10.94
C ARG A 84 -13.37 26.70 10.56
N GLU A 85 -13.63 26.34 9.30
CA GLU A 85 -14.97 26.01 8.82
C GLU A 85 -15.55 24.79 9.56
N GLN A 86 -14.76 23.74 9.76
CA GLN A 86 -15.17 22.54 10.49
C GLN A 86 -15.47 22.83 11.97
N LEU A 87 -14.65 23.65 12.64
CA LEU A 87 -14.94 24.09 14.00
C LEU A 87 -16.25 24.87 14.10
N VAL A 88 -16.52 25.77 13.14
CA VAL A 88 -17.79 26.52 13.10
C VAL A 88 -18.98 25.58 12.91
N LYS A 89 -18.88 24.62 12.00
CA LYS A 89 -19.94 23.60 11.79
C LYS A 89 -20.18 22.76 13.03
N LYS A 90 -19.13 22.33 13.73
CA LYS A 90 -19.26 21.60 15.00
C LYS A 90 -19.98 22.44 16.05
N ILE A 91 -19.60 23.70 16.24
CA ILE A 91 -20.28 24.62 17.18
C ILE A 91 -21.76 24.80 16.83
N GLU A 92 -22.08 24.96 15.54
CA GLU A 92 -23.45 25.07 15.05
C GLU A 92 -24.27 23.83 15.42
N LEU A 93 -23.76 22.63 15.11
CA LEU A 93 -24.39 21.36 15.46
C LEU A 93 -24.60 21.24 16.96
N GLY A 94 -23.61 21.60 17.79
CA GLY A 94 -23.76 21.55 19.24
C GLY A 94 -24.88 22.42 19.79
N ARG A 95 -25.05 23.63 19.24
CA ARG A 95 -26.16 24.51 19.63
C ARG A 95 -27.52 23.95 19.21
N GLN A 96 -27.57 23.20 18.10
CA GLN A 96 -28.76 22.50 17.68
C GLN A 96 -29.05 21.29 18.59
N GLU A 97 -28.05 20.49 18.93
CA GLU A 97 -28.17 19.35 19.84
C GLU A 97 -28.65 19.77 21.23
N VAL A 98 -28.14 20.87 21.80
CA VAL A 98 -28.63 21.41 23.08
C VAL A 98 -30.14 21.69 23.05
N ARG A 99 -30.66 22.18 21.92
CA ARG A 99 -32.10 22.42 21.76
C ARG A 99 -32.88 21.12 21.54
N ARG A 100 -32.33 20.20 20.73
CA ARG A 100 -32.95 18.90 20.43
C ARG A 100 -33.10 18.04 21.69
N LEU A 101 -32.12 18.12 22.59
CA LEU A 101 -32.03 17.33 23.82
C LEU A 101 -32.58 18.07 25.04
N ALA A 102 -33.32 19.16 24.88
CA ALA A 102 -33.74 20.03 25.99
C ALA A 102 -34.53 19.29 27.10
N ASP A 103 -35.23 18.21 26.75
CA ASP A 103 -36.00 17.38 27.68
C ASP A 103 -35.14 16.33 28.42
N ASP A 104 -33.91 16.07 27.97
CA ASP A 104 -32.92 15.23 28.65
C ASP A 104 -31.76 16.09 29.18
N HIS A 105 -31.88 16.51 30.44
CA HIS A 105 -30.91 17.41 31.06
C HIS A 105 -29.46 16.89 31.03
N VAL A 106 -29.25 15.57 31.13
CA VAL A 106 -27.90 14.98 31.15
C VAL A 106 -27.26 15.07 29.77
N LEU A 107 -28.01 14.71 28.73
CA LEU A 107 -27.53 14.77 27.35
C LEU A 107 -27.40 16.21 26.84
N ALA A 108 -28.31 17.11 27.24
CA ALA A 108 -28.20 18.53 26.94
C ALA A 108 -26.95 19.16 27.57
N GLU A 109 -26.59 18.80 28.81
CA GLU A 109 -25.36 19.25 29.47
C GLU A 109 -24.13 18.76 28.70
N ALA A 110 -24.08 17.49 28.32
CA ALA A 110 -23.00 16.93 27.50
C ALA A 110 -22.87 17.65 26.14
N ALA A 111 -23.99 17.90 25.45
CA ALA A 111 -24.01 18.64 24.19
C ALA A 111 -23.49 20.07 24.34
N GLY A 112 -23.89 20.76 25.43
CA GLY A 112 -23.41 22.09 25.77
C GLY A 112 -21.91 22.10 26.08
N GLY A 113 -21.42 21.08 26.78
CA GLY A 113 -19.99 20.87 27.04
C GLY A 113 -19.17 20.74 25.76
N TYR A 114 -19.60 19.91 24.81
CA TYR A 114 -18.94 19.78 23.50
C TYR A 114 -18.95 21.09 22.71
N ALA A 115 -20.10 21.79 22.66
CA ALA A 115 -20.19 23.08 21.98
C ALA A 115 -19.20 24.11 22.58
N ALA A 116 -19.14 24.20 23.90
CA ALA A 116 -18.22 25.09 24.61
C ALA A 116 -16.75 24.71 24.38
N GLN A 117 -16.43 23.41 24.30
CA GLN A 117 -15.09 22.94 23.93
C GLN A 117 -14.71 23.41 22.53
N TYR A 118 -15.58 23.22 21.52
CA TYR A 118 -15.29 23.64 20.15
C TYR A 118 -15.21 25.17 20.00
N GLU A 119 -16.03 25.93 20.74
CA GLU A 119 -15.91 27.39 20.82
C GLU A 119 -14.55 27.81 21.39
N ARG A 120 -14.07 27.13 22.44
CA ARG A 120 -12.73 27.34 22.99
C ARG A 120 -11.65 27.01 21.97
N MET A 121 -11.76 25.89 21.24
CA MET A 121 -10.79 25.49 20.21
C MET A 121 -10.74 26.49 19.05
N LEU A 122 -11.89 27.00 18.60
CA LEU A 122 -11.95 28.09 17.64
C LEU A 122 -11.28 29.37 18.19
N GLY A 123 -11.44 29.65 19.49
CA GLY A 123 -10.73 30.72 20.19
C GLY A 123 -9.21 30.53 20.16
N VAL A 124 -8.72 29.34 20.49
CA VAL A 124 -7.28 28.98 20.42
C VAL A 124 -6.77 29.17 18.99
N PHE A 125 -7.46 28.59 18.00
CA PHE A 125 -7.08 28.67 16.59
C PHE A 125 -6.97 30.12 16.09
N LYS A 126 -7.91 30.99 16.49
CA LYS A 126 -7.85 32.43 16.20
C LYS A 126 -6.67 33.12 16.88
N ARG A 127 -6.40 32.84 18.17
CA ARG A 127 -5.28 33.45 18.92
C ARG A 127 -3.93 33.11 18.30
N ILE A 128 -3.74 31.86 17.86
CA ILE A 128 -2.51 31.41 17.20
C ILE A 128 -2.46 31.77 15.71
N LYS A 129 -3.47 32.48 15.19
CA LYS A 129 -3.63 32.83 13.76
C LYS A 129 -3.53 31.60 12.84
N GLY A 130 -4.06 30.47 13.29
CA GLY A 130 -4.00 29.18 12.58
C GLY A 130 -2.66 28.45 12.62
N SER A 131 -1.59 29.05 13.16
CA SER A 131 -0.24 28.47 13.13
C SER A 131 0.05 27.62 14.37
N VAL A 132 -0.22 26.32 14.28
CA VAL A 132 0.19 25.32 15.30
C VAL A 132 1.72 25.32 15.47
N ILE A 133 2.45 25.35 14.35
CA ILE A 133 3.91 25.29 14.28
C ILE A 133 4.56 26.43 15.08
N ALA A 134 4.10 27.67 14.88
CA ALA A 134 4.62 28.82 15.61
C ALA A 134 4.37 28.68 17.13
N ARG A 135 3.25 28.09 17.53
CA ARG A 135 2.92 27.88 18.94
C ARG A 135 3.77 26.80 19.59
N LEU A 136 4.01 25.69 18.90
CA LEU A 136 4.96 24.66 19.35
C LEU A 136 6.38 25.21 19.46
N LYS A 137 6.83 26.01 18.49
CA LYS A 137 8.13 26.71 18.56
C LYS A 137 8.23 27.61 19.79
N TYR A 138 7.15 28.32 20.13
CA TYR A 138 7.10 29.12 21.36
C TYR A 138 7.26 28.24 22.61
N PHE A 139 6.51 27.14 22.74
CA PHE A 139 6.63 26.25 23.90
C PHE A 139 8.03 25.63 24.01
N ALA A 140 8.64 25.27 22.89
CA ALA A 140 10.02 24.78 22.84
C ALA A 140 11.02 25.84 23.30
N SER A 141 10.87 27.09 22.85
CA SER A 141 11.71 28.22 23.30
C SER A 141 11.60 28.51 24.80
N LYS A 142 10.48 28.12 25.41
CA LYS A 142 10.24 28.22 26.86
C LYS A 142 10.74 26.99 27.62
N GLY A 143 11.19 25.93 26.95
CA GLY A 143 11.58 24.67 27.59
C GLY A 143 10.40 23.89 28.19
N LEU A 144 9.16 24.14 27.71
CA LEU A 144 7.98 23.36 28.12
C LEU A 144 7.91 22.02 27.37
N ILE A 145 8.37 22.03 26.12
CA ILE A 145 8.47 20.84 25.28
C ILE A 145 9.86 20.77 24.65
N GLU A 146 10.37 19.56 24.50
CA GLU A 146 11.42 19.24 23.52
C GLU A 146 10.77 18.82 22.20
N LEU A 147 11.28 19.26 21.06
CA LEU A 147 10.79 18.87 19.74
C LEU A 147 11.80 17.96 19.03
N ILE A 148 11.33 16.85 18.47
CA ILE A 148 12.10 15.96 17.59
C ILE A 148 11.29 15.63 16.32
N PRO A 149 11.93 15.34 15.17
CA PRO A 149 11.25 14.89 13.96
C PRO A 149 10.98 13.39 13.96
N SER A 150 10.26 12.94 12.94
CA SER A 150 10.27 11.56 12.41
C SER A 150 10.77 11.55 10.95
N ALA A 151 10.90 10.39 10.32
CA ALA A 151 11.23 10.30 8.89
C ALA A 151 10.18 11.01 8.02
N ALA A 152 10.58 11.51 6.83
CA ALA A 152 9.78 12.47 6.05
C ALA A 152 8.32 12.04 5.85
N THR A 153 8.08 10.83 5.35
CA THR A 153 6.74 10.26 5.16
C THR A 153 6.43 9.11 6.11
N HIS A 154 7.10 9.06 7.26
CA HIS A 154 6.91 7.99 8.25
C HIS A 154 7.10 6.58 7.65
N CYS A 155 8.05 6.42 6.73
CA CYS A 155 8.35 5.12 6.13
C CYS A 155 8.94 4.15 7.17
N PHE A 156 8.62 2.86 7.07
CA PHE A 156 9.25 1.84 7.93
C PHE A 156 10.69 1.58 7.46
N LEU A 157 11.62 2.40 7.94
CA LEU A 157 13.02 2.46 7.53
C LEU A 157 13.73 1.09 7.42
N PRO A 158 13.52 0.11 8.33
CA PRO A 158 14.20 -1.18 8.23
C PRO A 158 13.91 -2.00 6.96
N LEU A 159 12.83 -1.67 6.22
CA LEU A 159 12.46 -2.38 4.98
C LEU A 159 12.84 -1.60 3.70
N ILE A 160 13.43 -0.41 3.83
CA ILE A 160 14.05 0.28 2.69
C ILE A 160 15.33 -0.45 2.34
N ARG A 161 15.47 -0.87 1.07
CA ARG A 161 16.59 -1.69 0.64
C ARG A 161 17.83 -0.84 0.34
N ASN A 162 17.67 0.29 -0.35
CA ASN A 162 18.77 1.16 -0.74
C ASN A 162 19.03 2.28 0.29
N PRO A 163 20.27 2.43 0.79
CA PRO A 163 20.60 3.44 1.80
C PRO A 163 20.42 4.88 1.30
N GLU A 164 20.51 5.14 0.00
CA GLU A 164 20.26 6.44 -0.62
C GLU A 164 18.79 6.85 -0.43
N ALA A 165 17.85 5.91 -0.61
CA ALA A 165 16.43 6.18 -0.40
C ALA A 165 16.13 6.50 1.07
N ALA A 166 16.74 5.75 2.00
CA ALA A 166 16.66 6.05 3.43
C ALA A 166 17.32 7.38 3.79
N ARG A 167 18.46 7.72 3.14
CA ARG A 167 19.15 9.00 3.30
C ARG A 167 18.24 10.16 2.91
N VAL A 168 17.55 10.11 1.76
CA VAL A 168 16.67 11.21 1.34
C VAL A 168 15.50 11.39 2.32
N GLN A 169 14.92 10.30 2.84
CA GLN A 169 13.87 10.34 3.88
C GLN A 169 14.33 11.08 5.15
N LEU A 170 15.54 10.78 5.62
CA LEU A 170 16.09 11.37 6.85
C LEU A 170 16.58 12.82 6.64
N HIS A 171 17.22 13.11 5.50
CA HIS A 171 17.65 14.47 5.15
C HIS A 171 16.47 15.41 4.99
N THR A 172 15.42 14.96 4.28
CA THR A 172 14.18 15.74 4.12
C THR A 172 13.54 16.02 5.46
N ALA A 173 13.49 15.03 6.37
CA ALA A 173 12.99 15.23 7.72
C ALA A 173 13.78 16.29 8.50
N ALA A 174 15.11 16.21 8.50
CA ALA A 174 15.95 17.18 9.18
C ALA A 174 15.85 18.59 8.56
N ALA A 175 15.75 18.68 7.24
CA ALA A 175 15.57 19.94 6.52
C ALA A 175 14.24 20.60 6.86
N GLU A 176 13.14 19.85 6.77
CA GLU A 176 11.80 20.37 7.09
C GLU A 176 11.69 20.75 8.57
N PHE A 177 12.28 19.97 9.48
CA PHE A 177 12.33 20.36 10.89
C PHE A 177 13.04 21.70 11.10
N ARG A 178 14.22 21.89 10.48
CA ARG A 178 14.97 23.15 10.55
C ARG A 178 14.20 24.31 9.92
N ARG A 179 13.53 24.09 8.78
CA ARG A 179 12.71 25.10 8.09
C ARG A 179 11.61 25.65 8.99
N HIS A 180 10.92 24.78 9.72
CA HIS A 180 9.80 25.16 10.57
C HIS A 180 10.24 25.72 11.94
N PHE A 181 11.20 25.08 12.60
CA PHE A 181 11.55 25.41 13.98
C PHE A 181 12.79 26.32 14.12
N GLY A 182 13.64 26.38 13.10
CA GLY A 182 14.83 27.24 13.05
C GLY A 182 16.04 26.71 13.82
N PHE A 183 16.04 25.44 14.23
CA PHE A 183 17.18 24.78 14.87
C PHE A 183 17.29 23.32 14.42
N ALA A 184 18.48 22.74 14.56
CA ALA A 184 18.72 21.34 14.22
C ALA A 184 18.19 20.40 15.31
N PRO A 185 17.55 19.27 14.94
CA PRO A 185 17.06 18.31 15.90
C PRO A 185 18.20 17.54 16.58
N ALA A 186 18.07 17.26 17.88
CA ALA A 186 19.06 16.51 18.65
C ALA A 186 18.87 14.98 18.59
N GLY A 187 17.63 14.53 18.43
CA GLY A 187 17.25 13.13 18.29
C GLY A 187 16.13 12.96 17.29
N ILE A 188 15.67 11.74 17.09
CA ILE A 188 14.62 11.39 16.13
C ILE A 188 13.68 10.35 16.74
N TRP A 189 12.42 10.40 16.36
CA TRP A 189 11.51 9.27 16.47
C TRP A 189 11.60 8.45 15.20
N LEU A 190 12.18 7.25 15.27
CA LEU A 190 12.15 6.35 14.12
C LEU A 190 10.71 5.86 13.93
N PRO A 191 10.15 5.91 12.71
CA PRO A 191 8.80 5.42 12.45
C PRO A 191 8.60 4.04 13.05
N GLU A 192 7.59 3.92 13.91
CA GLU A 192 7.23 2.67 14.56
C GLU A 192 8.29 2.09 15.52
N CYS A 193 9.20 2.92 16.01
CA CYS A 193 10.46 2.50 16.63
C CYS A 193 11.22 1.48 15.76
N GLY A 194 11.01 1.52 14.45
CA GLY A 194 11.57 0.64 13.44
C GLY A 194 13.06 0.89 13.29
N TYR A 195 13.86 -0.08 13.72
CA TYR A 195 15.32 0.07 13.76
C TYR A 195 16.04 -1.16 13.19
N SER A 196 17.13 -0.89 12.49
CA SER A 196 18.20 -1.83 12.17
C SER A 196 19.56 -1.14 12.29
N PRO A 197 20.66 -1.86 12.60
CA PRO A 197 22.00 -1.28 12.73
C PRO A 197 22.49 -0.49 11.51
N GLY A 198 21.99 -0.81 10.31
CA GLY A 198 22.34 -0.11 9.08
C GLY A 198 21.90 1.36 9.05
N LEU A 199 20.99 1.79 9.94
CA LEU A 199 20.52 3.16 10.02
C LEU A 199 21.48 4.10 10.78
N GLU A 200 22.30 3.58 11.69
CA GLU A 200 23.14 4.42 12.57
C GLU A 200 24.05 5.39 11.79
N PRO A 201 24.76 4.99 10.71
CA PRO A 201 25.60 5.91 9.95
C PRO A 201 24.81 7.09 9.35
N LEU A 202 23.59 6.85 8.86
CA LEU A 202 22.73 7.89 8.28
C LEU A 202 22.23 8.87 9.35
N LEU A 203 21.94 8.38 10.56
CA LEU A 203 21.56 9.22 11.69
C LEU A 203 22.73 10.10 12.15
N HIS A 204 23.94 9.53 12.20
CA HIS A 204 25.16 10.25 12.55
C HIS A 204 25.51 11.35 11.55
N GLU A 205 25.34 11.10 10.25
CA GLU A 205 25.53 12.08 9.16
C GLU A 205 24.72 13.36 9.41
N LEU A 206 23.52 13.23 9.99
CA LEU A 206 22.60 14.32 10.27
C LEU A 206 22.75 14.94 11.66
N GLY A 207 23.65 14.41 12.50
CA GLY A 207 23.82 14.82 13.89
C GLY A 207 22.69 14.37 14.83
N LEU A 208 21.88 13.38 14.43
CA LEU A 208 20.83 12.79 15.25
C LEU A 208 21.45 11.83 16.27
N ARG A 209 21.44 12.22 17.55
CA ARG A 209 22.24 11.57 18.60
C ARG A 209 21.53 10.48 19.37
N PHE A 210 20.19 10.54 19.44
CA PHE A 210 19.39 9.58 20.20
C PHE A 210 18.05 9.24 19.54
N THR A 211 17.51 8.09 19.93
CA THR A 211 16.16 7.63 19.58
C THR A 211 15.51 6.84 20.73
N VAL A 212 14.22 6.55 20.60
CA VAL A 212 13.47 5.63 21.45
C VAL A 212 13.27 4.30 20.71
N LEU A 213 13.57 3.17 21.36
CA LEU A 213 13.35 1.80 20.83
C LEU A 213 12.50 0.96 21.79
N ASP A 214 11.96 -0.15 21.29
CA ASP A 214 11.27 -1.16 22.11
C ASP A 214 12.28 -2.07 22.84
N ALA A 215 11.87 -2.63 23.98
CA ALA A 215 12.65 -3.60 24.74
C ALA A 215 12.56 -5.02 24.16
N ARG A 216 11.50 -5.32 23.39
CA ARG A 216 11.18 -6.65 22.87
C ARG A 216 12.10 -7.01 21.71
N GLN A 217 12.60 -8.25 21.73
CA GLN A 217 13.36 -8.84 20.63
C GLN A 217 12.40 -9.55 19.65
N PRO A 218 12.67 -9.51 18.33
CA PRO A 218 11.83 -10.18 17.33
C PRO A 218 11.78 -11.70 17.58
N GLY A 219 10.58 -12.28 17.54
CA GLY A 219 10.36 -13.72 17.72
C GLY A 219 10.40 -14.21 19.17
N GLY A 220 10.72 -13.35 20.13
CA GLY A 220 10.57 -13.66 21.55
C GLY A 220 9.11 -13.53 21.96
N GLY A 221 8.37 -14.65 21.99
CA GLY A 221 7.15 -14.70 22.79
C GLY A 221 7.47 -14.25 24.21
N GLN A 222 6.61 -13.44 24.84
CA GLN A 222 6.75 -13.25 26.28
C GLN A 222 6.67 -14.65 26.92
N PRO A 223 7.68 -15.08 27.70
CA PRO A 223 7.48 -16.23 28.58
C PRO A 223 6.20 -15.98 29.37
N SER A 224 5.28 -16.95 29.35
CA SER A 224 4.10 -16.90 30.20
C SER A 224 4.57 -16.68 31.64
N GLY A 225 4.26 -15.50 32.20
CA GLY A 225 4.69 -15.11 33.54
C GLY A 225 5.90 -14.15 33.65
N SER A 226 6.50 -13.66 32.56
CA SER A 226 7.51 -12.58 32.64
C SER A 226 6.85 -11.20 32.83
N GLU A 227 7.25 -10.45 33.86
CA GLU A 227 6.78 -9.07 34.06
C GLU A 227 7.19 -8.19 32.86
N SER A 228 6.26 -7.34 32.38
CA SER A 228 6.55 -6.39 31.30
C SER A 228 7.72 -5.49 31.67
N PRO A 229 8.65 -5.21 30.73
CA PRO A 229 9.85 -4.42 31.04
C PRO A 229 9.47 -3.03 31.55
N GLY A 230 9.95 -2.71 32.75
CA GLY A 230 9.79 -1.41 33.42
C GLY A 230 10.88 -0.39 33.04
N PRO A 231 11.15 0.62 33.88
CA PRO A 231 12.14 1.68 33.61
C PRO A 231 13.50 1.10 33.22
N ALA A 232 14.21 1.61 32.22
CA ALA A 232 15.47 1.01 31.74
C ALA A 232 16.65 1.98 31.88
N VAL A 233 17.88 1.47 31.99
CA VAL A 233 19.09 2.30 31.92
C VAL A 233 19.37 2.57 30.43
N PRO A 234 19.38 3.83 29.97
CA PRO A 234 19.72 4.16 28.59
C PRO A 234 21.14 3.74 28.25
N TYR A 235 21.36 3.33 27.00
CA TYR A 235 22.65 2.80 26.55
C TYR A 235 23.13 3.44 25.24
N ILE A 236 24.41 3.29 24.93
CA ILE A 236 25.00 3.61 23.63
C ILE A 236 25.17 2.28 22.87
N SER A 237 24.65 2.22 21.64
CA SER A 237 24.88 1.11 20.72
C SER A 237 26.37 1.03 20.32
N PRO A 238 26.82 -0.10 19.74
CA PRO A 238 28.16 -0.18 19.17
C PRO A 238 28.45 0.85 18.08
N GLY A 239 27.43 1.28 17.31
CA GLY A 239 27.57 2.30 16.28
C GLY A 239 27.59 3.75 16.80
N GLY A 240 27.31 3.97 18.09
CA GLY A 240 27.38 5.28 18.74
C GLY A 240 26.04 5.98 18.96
N LEU A 241 24.92 5.39 18.52
CA LEU A 241 23.57 5.88 18.78
C LEU A 241 23.18 5.70 20.25
N ARG A 242 22.66 6.76 20.87
CA ARG A 242 22.12 6.69 22.23
C ARG A 242 20.67 6.20 22.18
N VAL A 243 20.36 5.14 22.92
CA VAL A 243 19.06 4.50 22.90
C VAL A 243 18.37 4.64 24.25
N PHE A 244 17.15 5.16 24.19
CA PHE A 244 16.16 5.11 25.25
C PHE A 244 15.21 3.93 25.00
N THR A 245 14.95 3.11 25.99
CA THR A 245 14.05 1.95 25.86
C THR A 245 12.68 2.27 26.45
N ARG A 246 11.61 1.99 25.69
CA ARG A 246 10.23 2.20 26.16
C ARG A 246 9.93 1.34 27.40
N ASP A 247 9.26 1.95 28.38
CA ASP A 247 8.67 1.26 29.54
C ASP A 247 7.33 0.64 29.11
N ALA A 248 7.35 -0.65 28.77
CA ALA A 248 6.18 -1.34 28.24
C ALA A 248 5.07 -1.47 29.31
N ALA A 249 5.44 -1.64 30.59
CA ALA A 249 4.50 -1.72 31.69
C ALA A 249 3.77 -0.39 31.92
N ALA A 250 4.50 0.73 31.84
CA ALA A 250 3.91 2.06 31.88
C ALA A 250 3.01 2.33 30.68
N SER A 251 3.46 1.91 29.49
CA SER A 251 2.72 2.13 28.25
C SER A 251 1.39 1.38 28.25
N ALA A 252 1.38 0.12 28.69
CA ALA A 252 0.18 -0.72 28.74
C ALA A 252 -0.94 -0.14 29.63
N GLN A 253 -0.59 0.53 30.74
CA GLN A 253 -1.57 1.17 31.63
C GLN A 253 -2.40 2.27 30.95
N VAL A 254 -1.83 2.92 29.92
CA VAL A 254 -2.47 4.07 29.25
C VAL A 254 -2.96 3.68 27.85
N TRP A 255 -2.32 2.73 27.18
CA TRP A 255 -2.64 2.32 25.81
C TRP A 255 -3.65 1.16 25.71
N SER A 256 -3.67 0.25 26.68
CA SER A 256 -4.50 -0.96 26.58
C SER A 256 -5.99 -0.62 26.67
N ARG A 257 -6.78 -1.05 25.68
CA ARG A 257 -8.25 -0.93 25.72
C ARG A 257 -8.88 -1.87 26.76
N GLU A 258 -8.29 -3.05 26.97
CA GLU A 258 -8.85 -4.08 27.85
C GLU A 258 -8.46 -3.86 29.32
N SER A 259 -7.24 -3.40 29.55
CA SER A 259 -6.63 -3.33 30.89
C SER A 259 -6.06 -1.97 31.26
N GLY A 260 -6.09 -1.00 30.34
CA GLY A 260 -5.63 0.36 30.56
C GLY A 260 -6.76 1.34 30.85
N TYR A 261 -6.38 2.56 31.21
CA TYR A 261 -7.33 3.60 31.63
C TYR A 261 -8.43 3.88 30.59
N PRO A 262 -8.15 4.02 29.27
CA PRO A 262 -9.17 4.40 28.29
C PRO A 262 -10.38 3.44 28.21
N GLY A 263 -10.22 2.19 28.63
CA GLY A 263 -11.31 1.20 28.65
C GLY A 263 -12.32 1.37 29.81
N HIS A 264 -12.11 2.33 30.71
CA HIS A 264 -12.93 2.46 31.92
C HIS A 264 -14.41 2.77 31.59
N PRO A 265 -15.40 2.14 32.25
CA PRO A 265 -16.83 2.29 31.95
C PRO A 265 -17.43 3.70 32.09
N ASP A 266 -16.69 4.59 32.75
CA ASP A 266 -17.08 5.98 32.98
C ASP A 266 -16.64 6.90 31.80
N TYR A 267 -15.76 6.42 30.91
CA TYR A 267 -15.26 7.20 29.78
C TYR A 267 -16.19 7.13 28.56
N ARG A 268 -16.08 8.18 27.73
CA ARG A 268 -16.85 8.34 26.50
C ARG A 268 -16.63 7.18 25.54
N GLU A 269 -17.71 6.59 25.03
CA GLU A 269 -17.66 5.56 24.01
C GLU A 269 -17.27 6.16 22.66
N TYR A 270 -16.23 5.61 22.04
CA TYR A 270 -15.69 6.14 20.80
C TYR A 270 -16.58 5.82 19.60
N TYR A 271 -17.19 4.63 19.57
CA TYR A 271 -17.90 4.12 18.38
C TYR A 271 -19.37 4.55 18.27
N ARG A 272 -19.88 5.33 19.24
CA ARG A 272 -21.27 5.81 19.28
C ARG A 272 -21.30 7.32 19.01
N ASP A 273 -21.75 7.70 17.82
CA ASP A 273 -21.79 9.10 17.35
C ASP A 273 -23.08 9.35 16.56
N ILE A 274 -23.68 10.53 16.75
CA ILE A 274 -24.94 10.89 16.10
C ILE A 274 -24.87 10.90 14.56
N GLY A 275 -23.68 11.05 13.97
CA GLY A 275 -23.48 10.92 12.52
C GLY A 275 -23.78 9.53 11.97
N TYR A 276 -23.71 8.50 12.82
CA TYR A 276 -24.05 7.12 12.47
C TYR A 276 -25.39 6.66 13.03
N GLU A 277 -25.91 7.31 14.07
CA GLU A 277 -27.12 6.91 14.79
C GLU A 277 -28.38 7.59 14.26
N LEU A 278 -28.34 8.90 14.00
CA LEU A 278 -29.54 9.66 13.59
C LEU A 278 -29.91 9.42 12.13
N GLY A 279 -31.21 9.36 11.83
CA GLY A 279 -31.75 9.37 10.48
C GLY A 279 -31.51 8.09 9.68
N ARG A 280 -31.42 6.93 10.34
CA ARG A 280 -31.47 5.61 9.67
C ARG A 280 -32.88 5.27 9.23
N ASP A 281 -33.84 5.50 10.12
CA ASP A 281 -35.25 5.13 9.92
C ASP A 281 -36.20 6.34 9.99
N ASP A 282 -35.69 7.55 10.27
CA ASP A 282 -36.46 8.79 10.37
C ASP A 282 -35.99 9.85 9.33
N PRO A 283 -36.84 10.23 8.35
CA PRO A 283 -36.53 11.26 7.36
C PRO A 283 -36.22 12.65 7.93
N ALA A 284 -36.84 13.03 9.05
CA ALA A 284 -36.61 14.34 9.68
C ALA A 284 -35.22 14.38 10.33
N GLU A 285 -34.81 13.31 11.01
CA GLU A 285 -33.45 13.17 11.52
C GLU A 285 -32.41 13.05 10.40
N ALA A 286 -32.76 12.40 9.28
CA ALA A 286 -31.88 12.32 8.12
C ALA A 286 -31.62 13.70 7.51
N ALA A 287 -32.67 14.52 7.37
CA ALA A 287 -32.55 15.91 6.92
C ALA A 287 -31.75 16.78 7.90
N TYR A 288 -31.92 16.55 9.21
CA TYR A 288 -31.21 17.25 10.28
C TYR A 288 -29.69 17.00 10.24
N ILE A 289 -29.26 15.73 10.13
CA ILE A 289 -27.83 15.39 10.20
C ILE A 289 -27.09 15.60 8.87
N ARG A 290 -27.81 15.61 7.74
CA ARG A 290 -27.26 15.70 6.38
C ARG A 290 -26.18 16.78 6.16
N PRO A 291 -26.29 18.02 6.69
CA PRO A 291 -25.30 19.08 6.47
C PRO A 291 -23.94 18.82 7.13
N TYR A 292 -23.88 17.87 8.06
CA TYR A 292 -22.69 17.53 8.85
C TYR A 292 -22.04 16.21 8.41
N LEU A 293 -22.58 15.58 7.36
CA LEU A 293 -22.00 14.40 6.69
C LEU A 293 -21.14 14.82 5.49
N LEU A 294 -20.53 13.85 4.81
CA LEU A 294 -19.81 14.13 3.57
C LEU A 294 -20.76 14.57 2.44
N PRO A 295 -20.26 15.30 1.42
CA PRO A 295 -21.10 15.81 0.34
C PRO A 295 -21.86 14.73 -0.44
N ASP A 296 -21.30 13.54 -0.58
CA ASP A 296 -21.90 12.36 -1.22
C ASP A 296 -22.94 11.64 -0.33
N GLY A 297 -23.11 12.08 0.92
CA GLY A 297 -23.99 11.46 1.92
C GLY A 297 -23.31 10.39 2.77
N THR A 298 -22.02 10.11 2.54
CA THR A 298 -21.26 9.17 3.37
C THR A 298 -21.24 9.64 4.82
N ARG A 299 -21.62 8.74 5.74
CA ARG A 299 -21.71 9.03 7.18
C ARG A 299 -20.31 9.08 7.80
N ILE A 300 -20.07 10.12 8.59
CA ILE A 300 -18.83 10.35 9.34
C ILE A 300 -19.16 10.69 10.80
N ALA A 301 -18.18 10.54 11.69
CA ALA A 301 -18.32 11.00 13.06
C ALA A 301 -18.43 12.53 13.10
N THR A 302 -19.40 13.02 13.87
CA THR A 302 -19.62 14.46 14.07
C THR A 302 -18.81 15.00 15.23
N GLY A 303 -18.38 14.15 16.16
CA GLY A 303 -17.75 14.49 17.44
C GLY A 303 -18.74 14.54 18.61
N TYR A 304 -20.05 14.50 18.33
CA TYR A 304 -21.11 14.47 19.34
C TYR A 304 -21.46 13.03 19.69
N LYS A 305 -20.90 12.56 20.81
CA LYS A 305 -20.96 11.17 21.28
C LYS A 305 -21.56 11.14 22.68
N TYR A 306 -22.68 10.46 22.87
CA TYR A 306 -23.51 10.57 24.08
C TYR A 306 -23.51 9.33 24.97
N CYS A 307 -22.78 8.29 24.60
CA CYS A 307 -22.69 7.05 25.36
C CYS A 307 -21.35 6.95 26.09
N ARG A 308 -21.32 6.23 27.21
CA ARG A 308 -20.09 5.75 27.86
C ARG A 308 -19.87 4.26 27.59
N ILE A 309 -18.64 3.77 27.79
CA ILE A 309 -18.18 2.43 27.36
C ILE A 309 -19.05 1.27 27.89
N THR A 310 -19.75 1.41 29.02
CA THR A 310 -20.76 0.47 29.61
C THR A 310 -20.63 -1.01 29.19
N PHE A 311 -20.18 -1.88 30.10
CA PHE A 311 -20.08 -3.31 29.84
C PHE A 311 -21.45 -3.92 29.46
N SER A 312 -21.57 -4.45 28.23
CA SER A 312 -22.80 -5.10 27.75
C SER A 312 -23.00 -6.47 28.43
N ALA A 313 -24.25 -6.95 28.47
CA ALA A 313 -24.62 -8.29 28.94
C ALA A 313 -23.79 -9.45 28.33
N ALA A 314 -23.14 -9.26 27.17
CA ALA A 314 -22.23 -10.23 26.55
C ALA A 314 -21.07 -10.67 27.46
N GLN A 315 -20.57 -9.79 28.32
CA GLN A 315 -19.49 -10.12 29.26
C GLN A 315 -20.01 -10.87 30.52
N ARG A 316 -21.33 -11.04 30.65
CA ARG A 316 -22.00 -11.85 31.68
C ARG A 316 -22.48 -13.22 31.17
N GLY A 317 -22.19 -13.57 29.91
CA GLY A 317 -22.50 -14.90 29.35
C GLY A 317 -23.90 -15.07 28.75
N GLU A 318 -24.59 -13.98 28.39
CA GLU A 318 -25.91 -14.03 27.73
C GLU A 318 -25.79 -13.77 26.20
N LYS A 319 -26.59 -14.48 25.39
CA LYS A 319 -26.62 -14.33 23.91
C LYS A 319 -27.10 -12.92 23.51
N LEU A 320 -26.48 -12.34 22.48
CA LEU A 320 -26.81 -11.01 21.97
C LEU A 320 -27.42 -11.05 20.57
N ASP A 321 -28.52 -10.32 20.44
CA ASP A 321 -29.17 -9.96 19.18
C ASP A 321 -29.03 -8.43 19.01
N GLY A 322 -27.88 -7.94 18.53
CA GLY A 322 -27.69 -6.52 18.15
C GLY A 322 -27.63 -5.48 19.30
N ALA A 323 -26.71 -4.51 19.17
CA ALA A 323 -26.65 -3.24 19.93
C ALA A 323 -27.04 -3.29 21.43
N GLY A 324 -26.16 -3.79 22.30
CA GLY A 324 -26.35 -3.68 23.74
C GLY A 324 -26.52 -2.23 24.21
N GLU A 325 -27.50 -1.97 25.08
CA GLU A 325 -27.78 -0.66 25.68
C GLU A 325 -26.55 -0.09 26.38
N LYS A 326 -25.96 0.97 25.81
CA LYS A 326 -24.89 1.75 26.44
C LYS A 326 -25.53 2.86 27.26
N ALA A 327 -25.03 3.11 28.46
CA ALA A 327 -25.54 4.17 29.32
C ALA A 327 -25.11 5.57 28.84
N PRO A 328 -25.84 6.63 29.23
CA PRO A 328 -25.47 8.01 28.95
C PRO A 328 -24.08 8.38 29.48
N TYR A 329 -23.39 9.24 28.75
CA TYR A 329 -22.10 9.81 29.12
C TYR A 329 -22.27 10.95 30.14
N GLU A 330 -21.49 10.92 31.22
CA GLU A 330 -21.53 11.90 32.31
C GLU A 330 -20.16 12.61 32.45
N PRO A 331 -19.98 13.82 31.88
CA PRO A 331 -18.66 14.47 31.80
C PRO A 331 -17.97 14.68 33.15
N ALA A 332 -18.71 15.07 34.19
CA ALA A 332 -18.15 15.33 35.52
C ALA A 332 -17.54 14.07 36.16
N ARG A 333 -18.23 12.93 36.01
CA ARG A 333 -17.77 11.63 36.51
C ARG A 333 -16.54 11.13 35.76
N ALA A 334 -16.54 11.28 34.44
CA ALA A 334 -15.39 10.96 33.60
C ALA A 334 -14.17 11.82 33.97
N ALA A 335 -14.39 13.10 34.28
CA ALA A 335 -13.34 14.02 34.69
C ALA A 335 -12.69 13.64 36.03
N GLU A 336 -13.49 13.28 37.04
CA GLU A 336 -12.99 12.78 38.32
C GLU A 336 -12.16 11.50 38.14
N ARG A 337 -12.62 10.59 37.28
CA ARG A 337 -11.92 9.35 36.96
C ARG A 337 -10.56 9.60 36.31
N ALA A 338 -10.49 10.51 35.34
CA ALA A 338 -9.23 10.93 34.70
C ALA A 338 -8.22 11.47 35.73
N ALA A 339 -8.68 12.29 36.68
CA ALA A 339 -7.81 12.80 37.73
C ALA A 339 -7.30 11.68 38.67
N GLN A 340 -8.16 10.70 38.99
CA GLN A 340 -7.75 9.51 39.76
C GLN A 340 -6.68 8.70 39.01
N HIS A 341 -6.92 8.37 37.75
CA HIS A 341 -5.97 7.60 36.94
C HIS A 341 -4.62 8.30 36.75
N ALA A 342 -4.58 9.64 36.71
CA ALA A 342 -3.32 10.39 36.69
C ALA A 342 -2.51 10.21 37.98
N ARG A 343 -3.17 10.28 39.14
CA ARG A 343 -2.53 10.02 40.45
C ARG A 343 -2.06 8.57 40.58
N GLU A 344 -2.85 7.62 40.08
CA GLU A 344 -2.49 6.20 40.06
C GLU A 344 -1.27 5.93 39.18
N PHE A 345 -1.15 6.61 38.04
CA PHE A 345 0.01 6.52 37.16
C PHE A 345 1.29 7.01 37.85
N LEU A 346 1.25 8.16 38.55
CA LEU A 346 2.39 8.64 39.34
C LEU A 346 2.76 7.65 40.45
N ALA A 347 1.76 7.14 41.17
CA ALA A 347 1.97 6.15 42.22
C ALA A 347 2.59 4.86 41.66
N SER A 348 2.21 4.43 40.44
CA SER A 348 2.77 3.25 39.80
C SER A 348 4.24 3.44 39.40
N ARG A 349 4.64 4.64 38.97
CA ARG A 349 6.06 4.99 38.74
C ARG A 349 6.89 4.92 40.01
N ARG A 350 6.36 5.40 41.15
CA ARG A 350 7.04 5.28 42.45
C ARG A 350 7.24 3.82 42.86
N ARG A 351 6.19 2.97 42.72
CA ARG A 351 6.27 1.53 43.01
C ARG A 351 7.30 0.82 42.13
N ALA A 352 7.35 1.14 40.83
CA ALA A 352 8.30 0.55 39.90
C ALA A 352 9.76 0.85 40.29
N ALA A 353 10.03 2.05 40.79
CA ALA A 353 11.36 2.41 41.29
C ALA A 353 11.71 1.73 42.63
N GLN A 354 10.74 1.63 43.55
CA GLN A 354 10.94 0.95 44.85
C GLN A 354 11.31 -0.53 44.66
N ARG A 355 10.61 -1.25 43.76
CA ARG A 355 10.92 -2.65 43.44
C ARG A 355 12.35 -2.86 42.93
N ARG A 356 12.93 -1.84 42.28
CA ARG A 356 14.33 -1.87 41.81
C ARG A 356 15.35 -1.51 42.88
N ALA A 357 15.00 -0.60 43.79
CA ALA A 357 15.89 -0.20 44.88
C ALA A 357 16.03 -1.31 45.95
N HIS A 358 15.00 -2.14 46.11
CA HIS A 358 14.99 -3.31 46.99
C HIS A 358 14.60 -4.56 46.19
N PRO A 359 15.52 -5.14 45.38
CA PRO A 359 15.29 -6.49 44.87
C PRO A 359 15.12 -7.39 46.10
N ALA A 360 14.03 -8.15 46.17
CA ALA A 360 13.75 -9.02 47.31
C ALA A 360 14.98 -9.89 47.62
N GLY A 361 15.71 -9.53 48.67
CA GLY A 361 16.87 -10.25 49.14
C GLY A 361 16.45 -11.29 50.16
N VAL A 362 16.97 -12.51 49.97
CA VAL A 362 17.43 -13.36 51.07
C VAL A 362 16.44 -13.53 52.23
N HIS A 363 15.51 -14.49 52.09
CA HIS A 363 15.05 -15.24 53.24
C HIS A 363 15.76 -16.59 53.26
N GLY A 364 16.53 -16.77 54.34
CA GLY A 364 17.40 -17.90 54.57
C GLY A 364 16.67 -19.21 54.78
N SER A 365 17.46 -20.26 54.62
CA SER A 365 17.22 -21.62 55.05
C SER A 365 16.34 -21.75 56.31
N ARG A 366 15.17 -22.36 56.15
CA ARG A 366 14.60 -23.26 57.15
C ARG A 366 14.08 -24.51 56.45
N SER A 367 14.84 -25.59 56.62
CA SER A 367 14.35 -26.96 56.50
C SER A 367 13.30 -27.23 57.59
N ALA A 368 12.16 -27.80 57.22
CA ALA A 368 11.39 -28.71 58.08
C ALA A 368 10.26 -29.36 57.26
N ASP A 369 10.49 -30.64 56.95
CA ASP A 369 9.61 -31.80 57.11
C ASP A 369 8.15 -31.82 56.62
N ALA A 370 7.90 -32.93 55.93
CA ALA A 370 6.61 -33.46 55.55
C ALA A 370 5.81 -33.98 56.76
N SER A 371 4.50 -33.72 56.76
CA SER A 371 3.44 -34.64 57.20
C SER A 371 2.07 -34.01 56.94
N GLY A 372 1.21 -34.69 56.16
CA GLY A 372 -0.23 -34.41 56.13
C GLY A 372 -0.93 -34.94 57.40
N PRO A 373 -2.27 -35.11 57.46
CA PRO A 373 -3.31 -34.89 56.43
C PRO A 373 -4.57 -34.12 56.95
N GLY A 374 -5.57 -33.88 56.08
CA GLY A 374 -6.98 -33.69 56.50
C GLY A 374 -7.84 -32.68 55.72
N LEU A 375 -8.60 -33.19 54.73
CA LEU A 375 -10.04 -32.97 54.45
C LEU A 375 -10.75 -31.77 55.12
N SER A 376 -11.67 -30.99 54.51
CA SER A 376 -12.54 -31.17 53.33
C SER A 376 -13.34 -29.88 53.05
N ASP A 377 -13.69 -29.68 51.78
CA ASP A 377 -14.91 -29.10 51.21
C ASP A 377 -15.32 -27.63 51.47
N ALA A 378 -15.24 -26.82 50.40
CA ALA A 378 -16.43 -26.27 49.72
C ALA A 378 -16.07 -25.70 48.33
N LEU A 379 -16.52 -26.40 47.28
CA LEU A 379 -16.59 -26.02 45.85
C LEU A 379 -17.59 -24.84 45.69
N SER A 380 -17.54 -23.95 44.68
CA SER A 380 -17.67 -24.18 43.22
C SER A 380 -17.87 -22.79 42.51
N PRO A 381 -17.96 -22.65 41.17
CA PRO A 381 -16.94 -22.90 40.15
C PRO A 381 -16.79 -21.74 39.11
N CYS A 382 -15.66 -21.72 38.41
CA CYS A 382 -15.41 -20.98 37.17
C CYS A 382 -15.83 -21.87 35.97
N PRO A 383 -16.51 -21.38 34.92
CA PRO A 383 -16.92 -22.25 33.81
C PRO A 383 -15.75 -22.63 32.91
N ARG A 384 -15.61 -23.95 32.71
CA ARG A 384 -14.71 -24.59 31.77
C ARG A 384 -15.15 -24.33 30.34
N SER A 385 -14.16 -24.04 29.50
CA SER A 385 -14.16 -24.25 28.05
C SER A 385 -14.50 -25.71 27.73
N ALA A 386 -15.44 -25.90 26.79
CA ALA A 386 -15.76 -27.20 26.23
C ALA A 386 -14.77 -27.59 25.13
N ASP A 387 -14.38 -28.85 25.24
CA ASP A 387 -13.47 -29.72 24.50
C ASP A 387 -13.98 -30.11 23.07
N ILE A 388 -13.08 -30.29 22.07
CA ILE A 388 -12.63 -31.59 21.44
C ILE A 388 -13.61 -32.06 20.33
N SER A 389 -13.30 -32.65 19.16
CA SER A 389 -12.16 -33.25 18.41
C SER A 389 -12.68 -33.45 16.96
N GLU A 390 -11.87 -33.64 15.91
CA GLU A 390 -11.25 -34.90 15.40
C GLU A 390 -10.23 -34.46 14.30
N TRP A 391 -8.93 -34.79 14.26
CA TRP A 391 -8.17 -36.06 14.16
C TRP A 391 -8.57 -36.90 12.92
N HIS A 392 -7.71 -37.14 11.93
CA HIS A 392 -6.47 -37.95 11.94
C HIS A 392 -5.59 -37.60 10.70
N ALA A 393 -4.33 -38.00 10.52
CA ALA A 393 -3.16 -38.46 11.28
C ALA A 393 -2.24 -39.22 10.27
N ALA A 394 -0.92 -39.19 10.47
CA ALA A 394 0.13 -40.19 10.13
C ALA A 394 1.41 -39.47 9.62
N ASP A 395 2.44 -39.28 10.46
CA ASP A 395 3.57 -40.21 10.74
C ASP A 395 4.65 -40.15 9.65
N ALA A 396 5.96 -40.26 9.89
CA ALA A 396 6.90 -40.10 11.00
C ALA A 396 8.27 -40.46 10.39
N SER A 397 9.35 -39.74 10.72
CA SER A 397 10.69 -40.31 11.01
C SER A 397 11.78 -39.23 10.99
N ALA A 398 12.35 -39.00 12.17
CA ALA A 398 13.70 -38.48 12.34
C ALA A 398 14.68 -39.67 12.39
N PRO A 399 15.99 -39.42 12.23
CA PRO A 399 16.91 -39.99 13.20
C PRO A 399 17.97 -39.01 13.73
N HIS A 400 18.10 -39.06 15.05
CA HIS A 400 19.31 -39.15 15.85
C HIS A 400 20.39 -38.05 15.87
N THR A 401 20.55 -37.58 17.10
CA THR A 401 21.69 -36.95 17.78
C THR A 401 23.03 -37.68 17.60
N THR A 402 24.12 -36.91 17.49
CA THR A 402 25.44 -37.26 18.04
C THR A 402 26.31 -36.01 18.31
N GLU A 403 26.74 -35.91 19.58
CA GLU A 403 28.08 -35.54 20.06
C GLU A 403 28.74 -34.17 19.77
N ALA A 404 29.12 -33.51 20.87
CA ALA A 404 30.17 -32.48 20.95
C ALA A 404 31.57 -33.08 20.74
N PRO A 405 32.63 -32.29 20.45
CA PRO A 405 33.37 -31.67 21.55
C PRO A 405 33.94 -30.27 21.26
N GLY A 406 34.30 -29.57 22.32
CA GLY A 406 34.86 -28.22 22.25
C GLY A 406 36.29 -28.13 21.75
N LEU A 407 36.72 -26.90 21.52
CA LEU A 407 38.14 -26.53 21.46
C LEU A 407 38.33 -25.09 21.92
N GLN A 408 39.03 -24.98 23.04
CA GLN A 408 39.70 -23.77 23.50
C GLN A 408 40.78 -23.39 22.47
N SER A 409 40.90 -22.11 22.12
CA SER A 409 42.22 -21.51 21.91
C SER A 409 42.14 -19.99 22.06
N ALA A 410 42.94 -19.51 23.00
CA ALA A 410 43.25 -18.11 23.22
C ALA A 410 44.28 -17.66 22.18
N VAL A 411 44.10 -16.48 21.61
CA VAL A 411 45.20 -15.67 21.08
C VAL A 411 45.00 -14.23 21.53
N ALA A 412 45.80 -13.83 22.50
CA ALA A 412 46.02 -12.45 22.89
C ALA A 412 46.96 -11.79 21.87
N LEU A 413 46.60 -10.62 21.35
CA LEU A 413 47.57 -9.70 20.73
C LEU A 413 47.35 -8.28 21.23
N ARG A 414 48.48 -7.71 21.66
CA ARG A 414 48.63 -6.52 22.49
C ARG A 414 48.50 -5.24 21.68
N SER A 415 47.87 -4.27 22.32
CA SER A 415 47.92 -2.83 22.10
C SER A 415 49.34 -2.24 22.10
N ARG A 416 49.61 -1.30 21.19
CA ARG A 416 50.53 -0.17 21.39
C ARG A 416 49.96 1.11 20.75
N PRO A 417 50.03 2.27 21.43
CA PRO A 417 49.58 3.57 20.92
C PRO A 417 50.71 4.28 20.16
N VAL A 418 50.36 5.18 19.22
CA VAL A 418 51.30 6.09 18.57
C VAL A 418 50.79 7.53 18.74
N GLU A 419 51.74 8.38 19.12
CA GLU A 419 51.59 9.78 19.51
C GLU A 419 51.43 10.77 18.35
N SER A 420 51.04 11.97 18.76
CA SER A 420 50.80 13.24 18.09
C SER A 420 51.89 13.78 17.15
N SER A 421 51.46 14.56 16.16
CA SER A 421 52.20 15.75 15.70
C SER A 421 51.26 16.82 15.11
N ARG A 422 51.45 18.07 15.53
CA ARG A 422 50.98 19.32 14.88
C ARG A 422 52.06 19.80 13.88
N PRO A 423 51.74 20.72 12.95
CA PRO A 423 52.14 22.12 13.17
C PRO A 423 51.14 23.21 12.71
N SER A 424 51.42 24.42 13.20
CA SER A 424 50.86 25.80 13.06
C SER A 424 51.05 26.44 11.67
N GLU A 425 50.11 27.21 11.09
CA GLU A 425 49.82 28.68 11.15
C GLU A 425 50.14 29.40 9.82
N GLY A 426 49.22 30.27 9.36
CA GLY A 426 49.43 31.23 8.26
C GLY A 426 48.17 31.64 7.47
N SER A 427 47.44 32.66 7.94
CA SER A 427 46.44 33.50 7.20
C SER A 427 47.14 34.78 6.67
N PRO A 428 46.60 35.70 5.81
CA PRO A 428 45.19 36.20 5.68
C PRO A 428 44.69 36.42 4.22
N GLY A 429 43.47 36.85 3.85
CA GLY A 429 42.25 37.34 4.53
C GLY A 429 41.04 37.29 3.56
N ASP A 430 39.81 37.08 4.05
CA ASP A 430 38.68 38.04 4.26
C ASP A 430 37.94 38.48 2.97
N ALA A 431 36.61 38.55 2.85
CA ALA A 431 35.53 38.57 3.85
C ALA A 431 34.16 38.27 3.17
N GLY A 432 33.16 37.84 3.95
CA GLY A 432 31.74 37.99 3.56
C GLY A 432 30.71 37.09 4.24
N HIS A 433 30.24 37.51 5.42
CA HIS A 433 28.93 37.20 6.04
C HIS A 433 28.73 35.85 6.78
N SER A 434 29.15 35.82 8.05
CA SER A 434 28.50 35.03 9.11
C SER A 434 28.20 35.96 10.28
N ALA A 435 26.92 36.28 10.50
CA ALA A 435 26.46 36.94 11.71
C ALA A 435 26.06 35.87 12.72
N ALA A 436 26.91 35.67 13.73
CA ALA A 436 26.69 34.76 14.85
C ALA A 436 25.56 35.27 15.74
N PHE A 437 24.48 34.50 15.88
CA PHE A 437 23.48 34.70 16.92
C PHE A 437 23.90 33.96 18.19
N ARG A 438 24.03 34.72 19.28
CA ARG A 438 24.28 34.23 20.64
C ARG A 438 23.19 33.23 21.04
N SER A 439 23.63 32.09 21.55
CA SER A 439 22.79 31.14 22.28
C SER A 439 22.08 31.88 23.43
N VAL A 440 20.75 31.94 23.38
CA VAL A 440 19.94 32.24 24.56
C VAL A 440 19.86 30.97 25.38
N GLY A 441 20.99 30.58 25.96
CA GLY A 441 21.06 29.62 27.05
C GLY A 441 21.27 30.43 28.31
N ALA A 442 20.29 30.44 29.23
CA ALA A 442 20.62 30.67 30.62
C ALA A 442 21.72 29.66 30.96
N ALA A 443 22.91 30.14 31.33
CA ALA A 443 24.03 29.30 31.71
C ALA A 443 23.60 28.43 32.89
N ALA A 444 23.28 27.16 32.61
CA ALA A 444 23.17 26.15 33.65
C ALA A 444 24.59 25.97 34.24
N PRO A 445 24.76 25.97 35.57
CA PRO A 445 26.06 25.74 36.16
C PRO A 445 26.58 24.38 35.68
N ALA A 446 27.88 24.30 35.38
CA ALA A 446 28.56 23.08 34.95
C ALA A 446 28.45 21.99 36.03
N GLY A 447 27.31 21.29 36.04
CA GLY A 447 27.04 20.17 36.92
C GLY A 447 27.88 18.97 36.48
N ARG A 448 28.47 18.25 37.43
CA ARG A 448 29.14 16.97 37.15
C ARG A 448 28.14 16.02 36.47
N ILE A 449 28.47 15.52 35.27
CA ILE A 449 27.72 14.45 34.60
C ILE A 449 27.67 13.24 35.55
N THR A 450 26.46 12.78 35.86
CA THR A 450 26.22 11.71 36.83
C THR A 450 26.24 10.32 36.15
N PRO A 451 26.44 9.21 36.88
CA PRO A 451 26.40 7.87 36.29
C PRO A 451 25.05 7.54 35.65
N PRO A 452 24.98 6.51 34.77
CA PRO A 452 23.72 6.11 34.14
C PRO A 452 22.67 5.76 35.18
N ARG A 453 21.44 6.26 34.98
CA ARG A 453 20.30 5.99 35.86
C ARG A 453 19.14 5.40 35.08
N PRO A 454 18.28 4.60 35.71
CA PRO A 454 17.04 4.15 35.06
C PRO A 454 16.13 5.34 34.76
N VAL A 455 15.50 5.32 33.59
CA VAL A 455 14.44 6.25 33.18
C VAL A 455 13.24 5.45 32.67
N SER A 456 12.04 5.88 33.08
CA SER A 456 10.76 5.34 32.60
C SER A 456 10.34 6.15 31.37
N VAL A 457 10.58 5.60 30.18
CA VAL A 457 10.23 6.26 28.90
C VAL A 457 8.80 5.86 28.54
N CYS A 458 7.87 6.77 28.78
CA CYS A 458 6.44 6.59 28.52
C CYS A 458 6.12 7.21 27.16
N ALA A 459 6.06 6.38 26.11
CA ALA A 459 5.86 6.83 24.74
C ALA A 459 4.43 6.50 24.25
N PHE A 460 3.73 7.50 23.71
CA PHE A 460 2.34 7.39 23.27
C PHE A 460 2.11 8.19 21.99
N ASP A 461 1.19 7.73 21.14
CA ASP A 461 0.64 8.59 20.09
C ASP A 461 -0.12 9.76 20.72
N LEU A 462 0.07 10.96 20.20
CA LEU A 462 -0.60 12.15 20.71
C LEU A 462 -2.12 12.06 20.47
N GLU A 463 -2.51 11.44 19.36
CA GLU A 463 -3.90 11.21 18.96
C GLU A 463 -4.67 10.32 19.95
N LEU A 464 -3.98 9.61 20.86
CA LEU A 464 -4.63 8.97 21.99
C LEU A 464 -5.38 9.99 22.86
N PHE A 465 -4.78 11.15 23.11
CA PHE A 465 -5.28 12.15 24.06
C PHE A 465 -6.28 13.10 23.40
N GLY A 466 -7.55 12.69 23.42
CA GLY A 466 -8.71 13.51 23.07
C GLY A 466 -9.57 12.91 21.95
N HIS A 467 -8.93 12.19 21.02
CA HIS A 467 -9.62 11.51 19.93
C HIS A 467 -10.03 10.09 20.33
N TRP A 468 -9.08 9.17 20.51
CA TRP A 468 -9.35 7.80 20.96
C TRP A 468 -9.81 7.73 22.42
N TRP A 469 -9.15 8.51 23.28
CA TRP A 469 -9.52 8.68 24.69
C TRP A 469 -9.89 10.14 24.95
N HIS A 470 -11.19 10.42 25.03
CA HIS A 470 -11.71 11.78 25.10
C HIS A 470 -11.20 12.58 26.31
N GLU A 471 -11.11 11.94 27.47
CA GLU A 471 -10.63 12.53 28.71
C GLU A 471 -9.10 12.57 28.83
N GLY A 472 -8.40 12.06 27.83
CA GLY A 472 -6.94 12.02 27.78
C GLY A 472 -6.25 13.38 28.02
N PRO A 473 -6.72 14.51 27.44
CA PRO A 473 -6.14 15.82 27.71
C PRO A 473 -6.27 16.22 29.20
N LEU A 474 -7.40 15.87 29.84
CA LEU A 474 -7.60 16.16 31.26
C LEU A 474 -6.71 15.30 32.15
N TRP A 475 -6.56 14.01 31.81
CA TRP A 475 -5.61 13.13 32.47
C TRP A 475 -4.18 13.66 32.34
N LEU A 476 -3.77 14.05 31.13
CA LEU A 476 -2.43 14.57 30.84
C LEU A 476 -2.17 15.86 31.61
N GLU A 477 -3.13 16.78 31.60
CA GLU A 477 -3.01 18.02 32.37
C GLU A 477 -2.87 17.74 33.86
N THR A 478 -3.73 16.87 34.41
CA THR A 478 -3.67 16.50 35.84
C THR A 478 -2.34 15.86 36.17
N LEU A 479 -1.84 14.97 35.31
CA LEU A 479 -0.54 14.32 35.48
C LEU A 479 0.59 15.35 35.58
N LEU A 480 0.65 16.31 34.64
CA LEU A 480 1.69 17.33 34.62
C LEU A 480 1.59 18.26 35.84
N ARG A 481 0.38 18.64 36.27
CA ARG A 481 0.16 19.47 37.46
C ARG A 481 0.57 18.78 38.75
N GLU A 482 0.17 17.53 38.95
CA GLU A 482 0.54 16.76 40.14
C GLU A 482 2.04 16.47 40.15
N ALA A 483 2.64 16.19 39.00
CA ALA A 483 4.08 16.01 38.87
C ALA A 483 4.87 17.28 39.25
N ALA A 484 4.39 18.47 38.87
CA ALA A 484 5.02 19.73 39.25
C ALA A 484 4.97 19.97 40.77
N ARG A 485 3.85 19.65 41.42
CA ARG A 485 3.71 19.76 42.89
C ARG A 485 4.70 18.89 43.65
N GLU A 486 5.04 17.72 43.11
CA GLU A 486 6.07 16.84 43.70
C GLU A 486 7.50 17.40 43.56
N GLN A 487 7.72 18.34 42.65
CA GLN A 487 9.02 18.93 42.36
C GLN A 487 9.29 20.22 43.15
N GLU A 488 8.28 20.81 43.80
CA GLU A 488 8.46 21.98 44.67
C GLU A 488 9.06 21.60 46.03
N PRO A 489 10.06 22.35 46.55
CA PRO A 489 10.59 22.10 47.88
C PRO A 489 9.51 22.33 48.95
N GLN A 490 9.28 21.32 49.80
CA GLN A 490 8.21 21.27 50.82
C GLN A 490 8.22 22.39 51.89
N SER A 491 9.02 23.44 51.77
CA SER A 491 9.11 24.55 52.73
C SER A 491 8.12 25.70 52.50
N ALA A 492 7.19 25.59 51.54
CA ALA A 492 6.26 26.66 51.19
C ALA A 492 4.79 26.19 51.17
N MET A 493 4.32 25.46 52.19
CA MET A 493 2.88 25.29 52.42
C MET A 493 2.35 26.44 53.27
N GLY A 494 1.82 27.46 52.60
CA GLY A 494 1.15 28.59 53.22
C GLY A 494 0.13 29.22 52.27
N GLN A 495 -0.87 28.43 51.83
CA GLN A 495 -2.28 28.80 51.61
C GLN A 495 -2.99 27.75 50.74
N PRO A 496 -4.21 27.31 51.08
CA PRO A 496 -5.03 26.51 50.18
C PRO A 496 -5.65 27.40 49.08
N LEU A 497 -5.54 26.98 47.82
CA LEU A 497 -6.26 27.57 46.67
C LEU A 497 -7.70 26.99 46.57
N PRO A 498 -8.63 27.67 45.87
CA PRO A 498 -10.04 27.75 46.24
C PRO A 498 -10.85 26.50 45.88
N VAL A 499 -11.84 26.25 46.74
CA VAL A 499 -12.90 25.25 46.59
C VAL A 499 -13.70 25.54 45.32
N PHE A 500 -13.83 24.54 44.42
CA PHE A 500 -14.77 24.56 43.30
C PHE A 500 -16.21 24.80 43.80
N PRO A 501 -17.08 25.53 43.08
CA PRO A 501 -18.41 25.84 43.56
C PRO A 501 -19.23 24.56 43.77
N ARG A 502 -19.61 24.29 45.03
CA ARG A 502 -20.58 23.26 45.41
C ARG A 502 -21.99 23.74 45.06
N ASN A 503 -22.76 22.88 44.40
CA ASN A 503 -24.22 22.99 44.33
C ASN A 503 -24.82 22.70 45.73
N PRO A 504 -25.77 23.49 46.27
CA PRO A 504 -26.22 23.34 47.65
C PRO A 504 -27.45 22.43 47.76
N SER A 505 -27.25 21.10 47.86
CA SER A 505 -28.22 20.19 48.50
C SER A 505 -27.70 18.75 48.57
N ALA A 506 -27.00 18.39 49.64
CA ALA A 506 -26.99 17.04 50.23
C ALA A 506 -26.11 17.05 51.49
N ASN A 507 -26.75 16.97 52.66
CA ASN A 507 -26.08 16.76 53.93
C ASN A 507 -25.65 15.29 54.04
N TRP A 508 -24.34 15.03 54.01
CA TRP A 508 -23.77 13.79 54.54
C TRP A 508 -22.50 14.16 55.34
N ARG A 509 -22.55 13.91 56.65
CA ARG A 509 -21.40 13.95 57.57
C ARG A 509 -21.01 12.52 57.89
N GLU A 510 -19.75 12.17 57.70
CA GLU A 510 -19.12 10.99 58.29
C GLU A 510 -17.70 11.32 58.81
N PRO A 511 -17.17 10.54 59.76
CA PRO A 511 -16.31 11.05 60.84
C PRO A 511 -14.83 11.12 60.47
N VAL A 512 -14.15 12.13 61.03
CA VAL A 512 -12.69 12.32 60.93
C VAL A 512 -12.03 11.54 62.06
N GLU A 513 -11.24 10.50 61.74
CA GLU A 513 -10.23 9.97 62.65
C GLU A 513 -8.90 10.72 62.47
N PRO A 514 -8.12 10.93 63.54
CA PRO A 514 -6.86 11.67 63.47
C PRO A 514 -5.72 10.78 62.91
N ASP A 515 -5.16 11.19 61.77
CA ASP A 515 -4.02 10.54 61.11
C ASP A 515 -2.72 10.77 61.88
N THR A 516 -2.32 9.79 62.70
CA THR A 516 -0.99 9.70 63.33
C THR A 516 -0.15 8.58 62.73
N ALA A 517 -0.06 8.49 61.39
CA ALA A 517 0.88 7.59 60.72
C ALA A 517 2.06 8.37 60.10
N VAL A 518 3.28 8.05 60.56
CA VAL A 518 4.55 8.52 59.98
C VAL A 518 4.61 8.13 58.50
N ARG A 519 4.59 9.12 57.59
CA ARG A 519 4.67 8.89 56.14
C ARG A 519 6.03 8.27 55.76
N PRO A 520 6.07 7.19 54.95
CA PRO A 520 7.33 6.61 54.48
C PRO A 520 8.09 7.58 53.56
N PRO A 521 9.42 7.44 53.42
CA PRO A 521 10.24 8.28 52.56
C PRO A 521 9.74 8.24 51.10
N SER A 522 9.22 9.35 50.60
CA SER A 522 8.68 9.47 49.25
C SER A 522 9.80 9.57 48.20
N PHE A 523 9.78 8.69 47.20
CA PHE A 523 10.63 8.78 45.99
C PHE A 523 9.99 9.78 45.02
N PRO A 524 10.54 10.99 44.79
CA PRO A 524 9.92 11.95 43.89
C PRO A 524 10.00 11.46 42.44
N VAL A 525 8.92 11.62 41.68
CA VAL A 525 8.88 11.37 40.23
C VAL A 525 9.31 12.65 39.51
N LEU A 526 10.47 12.61 38.86
CA LEU A 526 11.03 13.75 38.13
C LEU A 526 10.83 13.56 36.63
N PHE A 527 10.07 14.48 36.04
CA PHE A 527 9.92 14.51 34.59
C PHE A 527 11.14 15.16 33.94
N ILE A 528 11.61 14.56 32.85
CA ILE A 528 12.82 14.99 32.14
C ILE A 528 12.65 14.79 30.64
N THR A 529 13.18 15.71 29.84
CA THR A 529 13.26 15.52 28.37
C THR A 529 14.39 14.57 28.01
N LEU A 530 14.39 14.03 26.78
CA LEU A 530 15.44 13.11 26.34
C LEU A 530 16.79 13.82 26.23
N SER A 531 16.82 15.05 25.68
CA SER A 531 18.05 15.86 25.64
C SER A 531 18.53 16.28 27.03
N GLU A 532 17.63 16.64 27.94
CA GLU A 532 18.01 17.02 29.31
C GLU A 532 18.61 15.84 30.07
N TYR A 533 18.07 14.62 29.86
CA TYR A 533 18.68 13.41 30.39
C TYR A 533 20.08 13.20 29.78
N GLU A 534 20.20 13.35 28.46
CA GLU A 534 21.48 13.21 27.73
C GLU A 534 22.58 14.13 28.27
N GLN A 535 22.22 15.36 28.63
CA GLN A 535 23.15 16.34 29.16
C GLN A 535 23.55 16.10 30.63
N ARG A 536 22.69 15.42 31.41
CA ARG A 536 22.88 15.21 32.87
C ARG A 536 23.50 13.87 33.24
N HIS A 537 23.33 12.85 32.40
CA HIS A 537 23.66 11.47 32.71
C HIS A 537 24.56 10.83 31.65
N ARG A 538 25.49 9.98 32.10
CA ARG A 538 26.18 9.04 31.22
C ARG A 538 25.20 7.96 30.75
N PHE A 539 25.52 7.34 29.62
CA PHE A 539 24.82 6.15 29.12
C PHE A 539 25.65 4.91 29.41
N ALA A 540 25.00 3.77 29.60
CA ALA A 540 25.68 2.49 29.69
C ALA A 540 26.20 2.05 28.30
N ALA A 541 27.19 1.17 28.25
CA ALA A 541 27.47 0.44 27.01
C ALA A 541 26.37 -0.61 26.79
N GLY A 542 25.79 -0.68 25.60
CA GLY A 542 24.76 -1.66 25.26
C GLY A 542 25.01 -2.37 23.95
N ARG A 543 24.12 -3.28 23.60
CA ARG A 543 24.11 -3.98 22.30
C ARG A 543 23.01 -3.36 21.43
N ALA A 544 23.29 -3.20 20.14
CA ALA A 544 22.24 -2.85 19.19
C ALA A 544 21.28 -4.05 19.03
N PRO A 545 19.95 -3.84 19.08
CA PRO A 545 19.01 -4.88 18.66
C PRO A 545 19.18 -5.14 17.16
N ALA A 546 18.85 -6.35 16.69
CA ALA A 546 18.97 -6.71 15.28
C ALA A 546 17.96 -5.95 14.41
N LEU A 547 16.69 -6.35 14.47
CA LEU A 547 15.57 -5.58 13.93
C LEU A 547 14.56 -5.44 15.06
N THR A 548 14.10 -4.22 15.34
CA THR A 548 13.06 -4.01 16.35
C THR A 548 12.02 -3.01 15.86
N SER A 549 10.82 -3.12 16.40
CA SER A 549 9.75 -2.15 16.30
C SER A 549 8.91 -2.18 17.57
N TRP A 550 8.06 -1.18 17.75
CA TRP A 550 7.03 -1.24 18.78
C TRP A 550 5.75 -1.97 18.38
N GLY A 551 5.69 -2.50 17.15
CA GLY A 551 4.54 -3.21 16.61
C GLY A 551 4.31 -4.60 17.21
N ARG A 552 3.32 -5.32 16.65
CA ARG A 552 3.00 -6.71 17.03
C ARG A 552 4.23 -7.60 16.86
N GLY A 553 4.62 -8.32 17.91
CA GLY A 553 5.77 -9.25 17.88
C GLY A 553 7.15 -8.59 17.94
N GLY A 554 7.24 -7.26 18.11
CA GLY A 554 8.50 -6.53 18.31
C GLY A 554 9.43 -6.48 17.10
N GLY A 555 8.99 -6.93 15.92
CA GLY A 555 9.75 -6.95 14.67
C GLY A 555 8.99 -6.30 13.52
N ALA A 556 9.18 -6.76 12.28
CA ALA A 556 8.54 -6.17 11.11
C ALA A 556 7.13 -6.70 10.80
N GLN A 557 6.52 -7.55 11.64
CA GLN A 557 5.36 -8.38 11.27
C GLN A 557 4.09 -7.59 10.92
N VAL A 558 3.96 -6.35 11.39
CA VAL A 558 2.84 -5.47 11.03
C VAL A 558 3.00 -4.97 9.59
N TRP A 559 4.22 -4.62 9.20
CA TRP A 559 4.48 -4.03 7.88
C TRP A 559 4.83 -5.09 6.84
N LEU A 560 5.46 -6.20 7.23
CA LEU A 560 5.84 -7.32 6.35
C LEU A 560 5.13 -8.61 6.79
N ASN A 561 4.06 -8.95 6.08
CA ASN A 561 3.27 -10.16 6.26
C ASN A 561 2.58 -10.55 4.92
N PRO A 562 1.87 -11.69 4.83
CA PRO A 562 1.24 -12.11 3.57
C PRO A 562 0.29 -11.08 2.93
N ALA A 563 -0.38 -10.22 3.70
CA ALA A 563 -1.31 -9.21 3.18
C ALA A 563 -0.59 -7.99 2.56
N THR A 564 0.62 -7.69 3.00
CA THR A 564 1.40 -6.50 2.59
C THR A 564 2.66 -6.84 1.79
N ALA A 565 3.09 -8.10 1.76
CA ALA A 565 4.34 -8.55 1.13
C ALA A 565 4.44 -8.17 -0.34
N TRP A 566 3.31 -8.03 -1.04
CA TRP A 566 3.27 -7.63 -2.45
C TRP A 566 3.74 -6.18 -2.70
N MET A 567 3.76 -5.32 -1.68
CA MET A 567 4.15 -3.90 -1.81
C MET A 567 5.67 -3.73 -1.95
N TYR A 568 6.46 -4.47 -1.17
CA TYR A 568 7.91 -4.26 -1.08
C TYR A 568 8.68 -4.54 -2.37
N PRO A 569 8.38 -5.63 -3.13
CA PRO A 569 8.96 -5.84 -4.44
C PRO A 569 8.80 -4.60 -5.35
N LEU A 570 7.62 -3.98 -5.34
CA LEU A 570 7.29 -2.79 -6.13
C LEU A 570 8.04 -1.54 -5.64
N LEU A 571 8.16 -1.36 -4.32
CA LEU A 571 8.92 -0.27 -3.71
C LEU A 571 10.43 -0.40 -4.01
N HIS A 572 10.98 -1.60 -3.89
CA HIS A 572 12.40 -1.87 -4.17
C HIS A 572 12.76 -1.64 -5.63
N ALA A 573 11.89 -2.03 -6.56
CA ALA A 573 12.05 -1.69 -7.98
C ALA A 573 12.02 -0.16 -8.21
N ALA A 574 11.11 0.55 -7.53
CA ALA A 574 11.03 2.01 -7.60
C ALA A 574 12.26 2.70 -7.00
N GLU A 575 12.83 2.19 -5.89
CA GLU A 575 14.09 2.68 -5.33
C GLU A 575 15.21 2.67 -6.38
N ASP A 576 15.40 1.53 -7.04
CA ASP A 576 16.44 1.38 -8.06
C ASP A 576 16.20 2.37 -9.20
N LYS A 577 14.97 2.46 -9.72
CA LYS A 577 14.67 3.38 -10.82
C LYS A 577 14.90 4.84 -10.45
N MET A 578 14.55 5.25 -9.22
CA MET A 578 14.78 6.61 -8.77
C MET A 578 16.27 6.95 -8.71
N ILE A 579 17.09 6.04 -8.18
CA ILE A 579 18.56 6.17 -8.12
C ILE A 579 19.15 6.31 -9.54
N HIS A 580 18.75 5.44 -10.47
CA HIS A 580 19.22 5.49 -11.86
C HIS A 580 18.79 6.78 -12.57
N ALA A 581 17.53 7.20 -12.41
CA ALA A 581 17.02 8.44 -13.01
C ALA A 581 17.78 9.67 -12.47
N ALA A 582 17.98 9.75 -11.15
CA ALA A 582 18.73 10.82 -10.52
C ALA A 582 20.19 10.86 -10.98
N ALA A 583 20.87 9.70 -11.03
CA ALA A 583 22.25 9.61 -11.52
C ALA A 583 22.38 10.09 -12.98
N ARG A 584 21.46 9.71 -13.86
CA ARG A 584 21.45 10.13 -15.27
C ARG A 584 21.24 11.63 -15.44
N VAL A 585 20.36 12.25 -14.65
CA VAL A 585 20.12 13.69 -14.73
C VAL A 585 21.28 14.47 -14.09
N ASN A 586 21.87 13.97 -12.99
CA ASN A 586 23.07 14.55 -12.37
C ASN A 586 24.26 14.61 -13.33
N ALA A 587 24.39 13.63 -14.23
CA ALA A 587 25.45 13.62 -15.25
C ALA A 587 25.25 14.61 -16.42
N ARG A 588 24.10 15.30 -16.52
CA ARG A 588 23.83 16.24 -17.63
C ARG A 588 24.64 17.54 -17.45
N PRO A 589 25.25 18.11 -18.52
CA PRO A 589 26.16 19.28 -18.44
C PRO A 589 25.55 20.59 -17.90
N THR A 590 24.23 20.67 -17.74
CA THR A 590 23.51 21.88 -17.30
C THR A 590 22.26 21.49 -16.49
N SER A 591 22.43 21.01 -15.26
CA SER A 591 21.30 20.82 -14.33
C SER A 591 21.09 22.09 -13.50
N ALA A 592 20.56 23.14 -14.15
CA ALA A 592 20.06 24.29 -13.40
C ALA A 592 19.02 23.80 -12.37
N PRO A 593 19.00 24.33 -11.13
CA PRO A 593 18.13 23.85 -10.06
C PRO A 593 16.65 23.77 -10.44
N ASP A 594 16.20 24.65 -11.34
CA ASP A 594 14.80 24.79 -11.76
C ASP A 594 14.55 24.30 -13.20
N SER A 595 15.48 23.52 -13.75
CA SER A 595 15.26 22.84 -15.04
C SER A 595 14.07 21.87 -14.96
N SER A 596 13.38 21.65 -16.07
CA SER A 596 12.24 20.71 -16.12
C SER A 596 12.57 19.31 -15.61
N PRO A 597 13.74 18.70 -15.93
CA PRO A 597 14.14 17.42 -15.33
C PRO A 597 14.28 17.47 -13.80
N ALA A 598 14.79 18.58 -13.25
CA ALA A 598 14.90 18.76 -11.81
C ALA A 598 13.53 18.91 -11.13
N ARG A 599 12.59 19.66 -11.74
CA ARG A 599 11.20 19.72 -11.24
C ARG A 599 10.53 18.35 -11.24
N VAL A 600 10.65 17.61 -12.34
CA VAL A 600 10.12 16.24 -12.47
C VAL A 600 10.71 15.32 -11.40
N LEU A 601 12.03 15.34 -11.17
CA LEU A 601 12.66 14.50 -10.14
C LEU A 601 12.30 14.91 -8.72
N ARG A 602 12.09 16.21 -8.43
CA ARG A 602 11.54 16.64 -7.12
C ARG A 602 10.15 16.06 -6.91
N GLN A 603 9.27 16.19 -7.90
CA GLN A 603 7.91 15.64 -7.79
C GLN A 603 7.94 14.10 -7.71
N ALA A 604 8.79 13.43 -8.49
CA ALA A 604 8.95 11.98 -8.43
C ALA A 604 9.43 11.53 -7.04
N SER A 605 10.35 12.28 -6.41
CA SER A 605 10.78 12.03 -5.03
C SER A 605 9.60 12.10 -4.05
N ARG A 606 8.71 13.09 -4.19
CA ARG A 606 7.53 13.24 -3.32
C ARG A 606 6.57 12.06 -3.48
N GLU A 607 6.20 11.73 -4.72
CA GLU A 607 5.32 10.60 -5.01
C GLU A 607 5.92 9.28 -4.52
N PHE A 608 7.21 9.07 -4.76
CA PHE A 608 7.91 7.87 -4.28
C PHE A 608 7.92 7.77 -2.74
N MET A 609 8.28 8.84 -2.04
CA MET A 609 8.26 8.86 -0.58
C MET A 609 6.85 8.65 -0.03
N LEU A 610 5.83 9.23 -0.66
CA LEU A 610 4.44 9.00 -0.27
C LEU A 610 4.03 7.53 -0.43
N ALA A 611 4.50 6.84 -1.47
CA ALA A 611 4.29 5.40 -1.61
C ALA A 611 4.98 4.56 -0.51
N GLN A 612 6.09 5.06 0.07
CA GLN A 612 6.85 4.38 1.12
C GLN A 612 6.27 4.52 2.54
N SER A 613 5.22 5.32 2.75
CA SER A 613 4.63 5.53 4.09
C SER A 613 4.24 4.21 4.77
N SER A 614 4.58 4.05 6.05
CA SER A 614 4.26 2.84 6.83
C SER A 614 2.75 2.66 7.03
N ASP A 615 2.00 3.78 6.99
CA ASP A 615 0.56 3.84 7.20
C ASP A 615 -0.20 2.91 6.25
N TRP A 616 0.25 2.79 5.00
CA TRP A 616 -0.43 1.95 4.01
C TRP A 616 -0.37 0.46 4.39
N ALA A 617 0.81 -0.02 4.79
CA ALA A 617 0.98 -1.39 5.22
C ALA A 617 0.25 -1.64 6.56
N PHE A 618 0.28 -0.65 7.48
CA PHE A 618 -0.44 -0.71 8.74
C PHE A 618 -1.98 -0.83 8.54
N MET A 619 -2.56 0.01 7.70
CA MET A 619 -4.01 -0.04 7.37
C MET A 619 -4.39 -1.37 6.72
N ILE A 620 -3.55 -1.90 5.81
CA ILE A 620 -3.80 -3.21 5.19
C ILE A 620 -3.73 -4.35 6.24
N ASP A 621 -2.74 -4.36 7.13
CA ASP A 621 -2.61 -5.37 8.20
C ASP A 621 -3.77 -5.31 9.20
N SER A 622 -4.22 -4.11 9.56
CA SER A 622 -5.34 -3.92 10.50
C SER A 622 -6.70 -4.37 9.94
N GLY A 623 -6.83 -4.52 8.62
CA GLY A 623 -8.10 -4.75 7.93
C GLY A 623 -8.99 -3.51 7.81
N GLU A 624 -8.57 -2.37 8.36
CA GLU A 624 -9.30 -1.11 8.28
C GLU A 624 -8.86 -0.33 7.04
N MET A 625 -9.82 0.12 6.22
CA MET A 625 -9.55 0.95 5.04
C MET A 625 -8.51 0.35 4.06
N SER A 626 -8.36 -0.98 4.02
CA SER A 626 -7.32 -1.65 3.21
C SER A 626 -7.44 -1.32 1.71
N GLY A 627 -8.67 -1.16 1.20
CA GLY A 627 -8.92 -0.73 -0.18
C GLY A 627 -8.43 0.70 -0.45
N TYR A 628 -8.58 1.61 0.51
CA TYR A 628 -8.05 2.97 0.42
C TYR A 628 -6.53 2.99 0.47
N ALA A 629 -5.92 2.27 1.41
CA ALA A 629 -4.47 2.19 1.56
C ALA A 629 -3.79 1.60 0.31
N ALA A 630 -4.31 0.49 -0.22
CA ALA A 630 -3.82 -0.11 -1.45
C ALA A 630 -3.97 0.84 -2.65
N ARG A 631 -5.06 1.62 -2.71
CA ARG A 631 -5.27 2.65 -3.74
C ARG A 631 -4.22 3.77 -3.62
N ARG A 632 -4.03 4.35 -2.43
CA ARG A 632 -3.03 5.40 -2.20
C ARG A 632 -1.62 4.97 -2.58
N PHE A 633 -1.22 3.78 -2.12
CA PHE A 633 0.06 3.18 -2.50
C PHE A 633 0.25 3.11 -4.02
N ARG A 634 -0.75 2.58 -4.73
CA ARG A 634 -0.70 2.43 -6.20
C ARG A 634 -0.73 3.76 -6.94
N THR A 635 -1.56 4.71 -6.51
CA THR A 635 -1.64 6.03 -7.13
C THR A 635 -0.31 6.75 -7.07
N HIS A 636 0.34 6.78 -5.91
CA HIS A 636 1.65 7.41 -5.75
C HIS A 636 2.74 6.71 -6.57
N LEU A 637 2.75 5.37 -6.56
CA LEU A 637 3.70 4.60 -7.36
C LEU A 637 3.49 4.80 -8.87
N ASN A 638 2.23 4.89 -9.31
CA ASN A 638 1.86 5.17 -10.69
C ASN A 638 2.32 6.57 -11.13
N ASN A 639 2.00 7.59 -10.34
CA ASN A 639 2.46 8.97 -10.59
C ASN A 639 3.99 9.02 -10.68
N PHE A 640 4.70 8.35 -9.77
CA PHE A 640 6.14 8.21 -9.79
C PHE A 640 6.66 7.63 -11.12
N TYR A 641 6.13 6.49 -11.57
CA TYR A 641 6.56 5.88 -12.83
C TYR A 641 6.23 6.73 -14.05
N GLN A 642 5.10 7.45 -14.05
CA GLN A 642 4.76 8.38 -15.12
C GLN A 642 5.76 9.53 -15.19
N LEU A 643 6.18 10.08 -14.05
CA LEU A 643 7.20 11.13 -13.98
C LEU A 643 8.57 10.61 -14.46
N LEU A 644 8.98 9.41 -14.05
CA LEU A 644 10.23 8.82 -14.55
C LEU A 644 10.19 8.55 -16.05
N ALA A 645 9.04 8.13 -16.58
CA ALA A 645 8.89 7.99 -18.03
C ALA A 645 9.09 9.31 -18.78
N MET A 646 8.83 10.48 -18.16
CA MET A 646 9.16 11.76 -18.78
C MET A 646 10.69 11.97 -18.89
N ILE A 647 11.42 11.59 -17.85
CA ILE A 647 12.89 11.63 -17.82
C ILE A 647 13.49 10.67 -18.84
N ASP A 648 12.97 9.45 -18.91
CA ASP A 648 13.46 8.41 -19.80
C ASP A 648 13.26 8.79 -21.27
N ASN A 649 12.09 9.35 -21.59
CA ASN A 649 11.75 9.79 -22.94
C ASN A 649 12.32 11.17 -23.31
N ARG A 650 12.97 11.88 -22.38
CA ARG A 650 13.48 13.26 -22.56
C ARG A 650 12.43 14.22 -23.13
N ASN A 651 11.20 14.11 -22.64
CA ASN A 651 10.06 14.91 -23.11
C ASN A 651 9.40 15.69 -21.96
N GLU A 652 10.17 15.98 -20.92
CA GLU A 652 9.74 16.72 -19.73
C GLU A 652 9.11 18.08 -20.11
N ASP A 653 9.64 18.75 -21.13
CA ASP A 653 9.20 20.06 -21.61
C ASP A 653 7.94 20.05 -22.49
N SER A 654 7.37 18.87 -22.81
CA SER A 654 6.17 18.83 -23.64
C SER A 654 4.96 19.46 -22.92
N PRO A 655 4.06 20.20 -23.62
CA PRO A 655 2.92 20.87 -22.98
C PRO A 655 2.03 19.93 -22.15
N ALA A 656 1.81 18.70 -22.63
CA ALA A 656 1.03 17.70 -21.91
C ALA A 656 1.73 17.24 -20.62
N ASN A 657 3.05 17.05 -20.65
CA ASN A 657 3.81 16.63 -19.47
C ASN A 657 3.95 17.75 -18.44
N GLN A 658 4.11 19.00 -18.89
CA GLN A 658 4.10 20.16 -18.00
C GLN A 658 2.73 20.30 -17.30
N LEU A 659 1.63 20.17 -18.03
CA LEU A 659 0.28 20.18 -17.43
C LEU A 659 0.09 19.05 -16.41
N HIS A 660 0.58 17.86 -16.72
CA HIS A 660 0.53 16.72 -15.80
C HIS A 660 1.38 16.96 -14.55
N LEU A 661 2.60 17.47 -14.70
CA LEU A 661 3.49 17.83 -13.60
C LEU A 661 2.86 18.91 -12.71
N ASP A 662 2.33 19.98 -13.30
CA ASP A 662 1.67 21.07 -12.57
C ASP A 662 0.46 20.59 -11.76
N ARG A 663 -0.28 19.60 -12.30
CA ARG A 663 -1.38 18.94 -11.57
C ARG A 663 -0.84 18.17 -10.36
N LEU A 664 0.20 17.35 -10.54
CA LEU A 664 0.79 16.58 -9.44
C LEU A 664 1.43 17.47 -8.36
N GLU A 665 2.10 18.55 -8.75
CA GLU A 665 2.66 19.54 -7.80
C GLU A 665 1.56 20.20 -6.95
N LYS A 666 0.33 20.33 -7.47
CA LYS A 666 -0.83 20.80 -6.71
C LYS A 666 -1.46 19.72 -5.84
N GLU A 667 -1.48 18.46 -6.30
CA GLU A 667 -2.03 17.31 -5.55
C GLU A 667 -1.14 16.88 -4.38
N SER A 668 0.19 16.97 -4.54
CA SER A 668 1.18 16.58 -3.52
C SER A 668 2.17 17.72 -3.22
N PRO A 669 1.72 18.87 -2.66
CA PRO A 669 2.55 20.06 -2.45
C PRO A 669 3.43 20.01 -1.18
N LEU A 670 3.99 18.84 -0.84
CA LEU A 670 4.85 18.65 0.34
C LEU A 670 6.34 18.70 -0.03
N PHE A 671 7.19 19.12 0.92
CA PHE A 671 8.66 19.15 0.78
C PHE A 671 9.11 19.97 -0.45
N PRO A 672 8.96 21.31 -0.41
CA PRO A 672 9.32 22.17 -1.54
C PRO A 672 10.81 22.05 -1.92
N ASP A 673 11.67 21.87 -0.91
CA ASP A 673 13.12 21.85 -1.02
C ASP A 673 13.73 20.43 -0.97
N ILE A 674 12.95 19.41 -1.35
CA ILE A 674 13.43 18.02 -1.37
C ILE A 674 14.68 17.88 -2.26
N ASP A 675 15.75 17.36 -1.68
CA ASP A 675 17.01 17.17 -2.40
C ASP A 675 17.07 15.80 -3.08
N TRP A 676 16.52 15.74 -4.29
CA TRP A 676 16.56 14.55 -5.14
C TRP A 676 17.98 14.15 -5.54
N LYS A 677 18.99 15.04 -5.47
CA LYS A 677 20.35 14.72 -5.90
C LYS A 677 21.01 13.68 -5.01
N LEU A 678 20.54 13.56 -3.76
CA LEU A 678 20.98 12.55 -2.80
C LEU A 678 20.73 11.12 -3.29
N TYR A 679 19.76 10.90 -4.19
CA TYR A 679 19.58 9.61 -4.87
C TYR A 679 20.74 9.26 -5.82
N GLY A 680 21.44 10.26 -6.36
CA GLY A 680 22.52 10.08 -7.35
C GLY A 680 23.93 10.35 -6.82
N ALA A 681 24.11 10.52 -5.51
CA ALA A 681 25.42 10.76 -4.91
C ALA A 681 26.27 9.47 -4.91
N ALA A 682 27.08 9.31 -5.97
CA ALA A 682 28.20 8.38 -6.14
C ALA A 682 28.26 7.13 -5.23
N HIS A 683 27.69 6.03 -5.69
CA HIS A 683 28.43 4.78 -5.73
C HIS A 683 29.02 4.60 -7.13
N PRO A 684 30.30 4.18 -7.28
CA PRO A 684 30.82 3.79 -8.57
C PRO A 684 29.96 2.60 -9.03
N ASN A 685 29.16 2.84 -10.05
CA ASN A 685 28.45 1.83 -10.84
C ASN A 685 28.26 0.49 -10.11
N PRO A 686 27.13 0.24 -9.45
CA PRO A 686 26.79 -1.13 -9.16
C PRO A 686 26.48 -1.79 -10.50
N ARG A 687 27.49 -2.36 -11.16
CA ARG A 687 27.29 -3.74 -11.61
C ARG A 687 26.87 -4.49 -10.34
N LEU A 688 25.57 -4.56 -10.06
CA LEU A 688 24.91 -5.24 -8.94
C LEU A 688 25.92 -5.90 -7.95
N PRO A 689 26.52 -5.15 -7.02
CA PRO A 689 27.62 -5.66 -6.23
C PRO A 689 27.03 -6.20 -4.93
N TYR A 690 26.26 -7.30 -5.01
CA TYR A 690 25.99 -8.16 -3.85
C TYR A 690 25.47 -9.57 -4.19
N PHE A 691 25.84 -10.14 -5.35
CA PHE A 691 25.49 -11.53 -5.70
C PHE A 691 26.60 -12.55 -5.37
N LEU A 692 27.29 -12.37 -4.25
CA LEU A 692 28.17 -13.40 -3.68
C LEU A 692 28.01 -13.38 -2.17
N THR A 693 27.04 -14.15 -1.68
CA THR A 693 27.16 -15.16 -0.60
C THR A 693 25.77 -15.44 -0.03
N ALA A 694 25.04 -16.38 -0.63
CA ALA A 694 24.02 -17.15 0.08
C ALA A 694 24.54 -18.58 0.22
N SER A 695 25.32 -18.80 1.27
CA SER A 695 25.48 -20.13 1.85
C SER A 695 24.15 -20.51 2.49
N GLY A 696 23.41 -21.43 1.87
CA GLY A 696 22.14 -21.92 2.40
C GLY A 696 21.47 -22.90 1.43
N SER A 697 21.88 -24.16 1.51
CA SER A 697 21.20 -25.38 1.01
C SER A 697 20.34 -25.25 -0.25
N SER A 698 21.01 -25.38 -1.39
CA SER A 698 20.45 -25.82 -2.67
C SER A 698 19.81 -27.20 -2.52
N GLU A 699 18.48 -27.28 -2.54
CA GLU A 699 17.84 -28.42 -3.20
C GLU A 699 18.17 -28.29 -4.69
N LYS A 700 19.14 -29.10 -5.13
CA LYS A 700 19.56 -29.16 -6.52
C LYS A 700 18.39 -29.64 -7.38
N MET A 701 17.64 -28.71 -7.94
CA MET A 701 16.99 -28.97 -9.22
C MET A 701 18.10 -28.83 -10.26
N THR A 702 18.67 -29.97 -10.66
CA THR A 702 19.69 -30.04 -11.71
C THR A 702 19.19 -29.30 -12.95
N PRO A 703 19.88 -28.25 -13.44
CA PRO A 703 19.61 -27.72 -14.76
C PRO A 703 19.85 -28.85 -15.75
N ALA A 704 18.84 -29.19 -16.55
CA ALA A 704 19.09 -30.00 -17.72
C ALA A 704 20.04 -29.19 -18.61
N ALA A 705 21.31 -29.61 -18.66
CA ALA A 705 22.28 -29.04 -19.57
C ALA A 705 21.78 -29.31 -21.00
N PHE A 706 21.14 -28.32 -21.61
CA PHE A 706 20.71 -28.41 -22.99
C PHE A 706 21.88 -28.04 -23.88
N THR A 707 22.36 -29.00 -24.65
CA THR A 707 23.28 -28.76 -25.75
C THR A 707 22.53 -27.99 -26.83
N ALA A 708 22.73 -26.67 -26.91
CA ALA A 708 22.14 -25.84 -27.95
C ALA A 708 22.54 -26.38 -29.33
N SER A 709 21.55 -26.67 -30.17
CA SER A 709 21.78 -26.95 -31.59
C SER A 709 22.08 -25.63 -32.31
N PRO A 710 22.97 -25.60 -33.32
CA PRO A 710 23.22 -24.39 -34.11
C PRO A 710 21.91 -23.88 -34.72
N GLY A 711 21.51 -22.65 -34.38
CA GLY A 711 20.26 -22.01 -34.87
C GLY A 711 19.09 -21.96 -33.88
N SER A 712 19.24 -22.45 -32.64
CA SER A 712 18.24 -22.27 -31.58
C SER A 712 18.36 -20.90 -30.90
N LEU A 713 17.25 -20.15 -30.81
CA LEU A 713 17.11 -18.88 -30.09
C LEU A 713 16.55 -19.10 -28.68
N SER A 714 17.00 -18.30 -27.71
CA SER A 714 16.35 -18.12 -26.41
C SER A 714 15.52 -16.84 -26.39
N ILE A 715 14.21 -16.98 -26.14
CA ILE A 715 13.20 -15.96 -26.43
C ILE A 715 12.40 -15.65 -25.16
N LEU A 716 12.43 -14.38 -24.73
CA LEU A 716 11.54 -13.90 -23.68
C LEU A 716 10.24 -13.34 -24.29
N VAL A 717 9.11 -13.93 -23.95
CA VAL A 717 7.79 -13.49 -24.38
C VAL A 717 7.06 -12.82 -23.21
N LEU A 718 6.62 -11.57 -23.41
CA LEU A 718 5.78 -10.84 -22.46
C LEU A 718 4.34 -10.81 -22.96
N ALA A 719 3.42 -11.43 -22.21
CA ALA A 719 2.00 -11.46 -22.56
C ALA A 719 1.12 -11.44 -21.30
N TRP A 720 0.04 -10.66 -21.31
CA TRP A 720 -0.82 -10.53 -20.14
C TRP A 720 -1.82 -11.69 -19.97
N GLU A 721 -2.14 -12.41 -21.06
CA GLU A 721 -2.96 -13.63 -21.09
C GLU A 721 -2.13 -14.80 -21.63
N TYR A 722 -2.29 -15.99 -21.04
CA TYR A 722 -1.69 -17.23 -21.53
C TYR A 722 -2.47 -18.45 -21.00
N PRO A 723 -2.64 -19.53 -21.80
CA PRO A 723 -3.36 -20.73 -21.36
C PRO A 723 -2.93 -21.23 -19.96
N PRO A 724 -3.86 -21.65 -19.08
CA PRO A 724 -5.31 -21.73 -19.28
C PRO A 724 -6.07 -20.41 -19.04
N ASP A 725 -5.42 -19.35 -18.58
CA ASP A 725 -6.04 -18.06 -18.23
C ASP A 725 -6.16 -17.17 -19.48
N ILE A 726 -7.23 -17.39 -20.26
CA ILE A 726 -7.49 -16.70 -21.54
C ILE A 726 -8.83 -15.95 -21.47
N ILE A 727 -8.85 -14.71 -21.96
CA ILE A 727 -10.03 -13.85 -22.09
C ILE A 727 -10.38 -13.62 -23.57
N GLY A 728 -9.39 -13.60 -24.46
CA GLY A 728 -9.59 -13.38 -25.89
C GLY A 728 -8.66 -14.18 -26.79
N GLY A 729 -8.73 -13.90 -28.10
CA GLY A 729 -7.91 -14.58 -29.11
C GLY A 729 -6.40 -14.35 -28.96
N LEU A 730 -5.98 -13.30 -28.25
CA LEU A 730 -4.57 -12.98 -27.99
C LEU A 730 -3.89 -14.11 -27.24
N GLY A 731 -4.42 -14.53 -26.08
CA GLY A 731 -3.80 -15.59 -25.28
C GLY A 731 -3.67 -16.91 -26.05
N LYS A 732 -4.63 -17.22 -26.93
CA LYS A 732 -4.57 -18.37 -27.83
C LYS A 732 -3.46 -18.23 -28.87
N ALA A 733 -3.39 -17.09 -29.56
CA ALA A 733 -2.35 -16.84 -30.57
C ALA A 733 -0.93 -16.92 -29.97
N VAL A 734 -0.73 -16.35 -28.78
CA VAL A 734 0.55 -16.44 -28.06
C VAL A 734 0.86 -17.90 -27.71
N GLY A 735 -0.10 -18.60 -27.08
CA GLY A 735 0.09 -20.00 -26.67
C GLY A 735 0.43 -20.94 -27.83
N ASP A 736 -0.27 -20.81 -28.95
CA ASP A 736 -0.05 -21.67 -30.13
C ASP A 736 1.30 -21.37 -30.79
N LEU A 737 1.68 -20.08 -30.93
CA LEU A 737 2.98 -19.67 -31.48
C LEU A 737 4.13 -20.18 -30.60
N THR A 738 4.09 -19.92 -29.29
CA THR A 738 5.19 -20.31 -28.39
C THR A 738 5.34 -21.81 -28.29
N ALA A 739 4.24 -22.57 -28.32
CA ALA A 739 4.28 -24.03 -28.33
C ALA A 739 4.91 -24.56 -29.63
N GLN A 740 4.63 -23.94 -30.78
CA GLN A 740 5.25 -24.33 -32.04
C GLN A 740 6.76 -23.98 -32.06
N LEU A 741 7.15 -22.79 -31.58
CA LEU A 741 8.55 -22.39 -31.47
C LEU A 741 9.36 -23.35 -30.57
N ALA A 742 8.78 -23.73 -29.42
CA ALA A 742 9.40 -24.71 -28.53
C ALA A 742 9.51 -26.10 -29.18
N LYS A 743 8.49 -26.52 -29.95
CA LYS A 743 8.51 -27.77 -30.73
C LYS A 743 9.60 -27.77 -31.82
N GLU A 744 9.91 -26.60 -32.38
CA GLU A 744 10.99 -26.40 -33.37
C GLU A 744 12.38 -26.29 -32.73
N GLY A 745 12.48 -26.38 -31.39
CA GLY A 745 13.72 -26.47 -30.64
C GLY A 745 14.25 -25.13 -30.11
N HIS A 746 13.45 -24.07 -30.12
CA HIS A 746 13.77 -22.80 -29.48
C HIS A 746 13.49 -22.84 -27.97
N ASP A 747 14.31 -22.13 -27.20
CA ASP A 747 14.15 -21.97 -25.76
C ASP A 747 13.19 -20.81 -25.48
N VAL A 748 11.96 -21.09 -25.03
CA VAL A 748 10.90 -20.06 -24.94
C VAL A 748 10.44 -19.88 -23.50
N HIS A 749 10.58 -18.65 -23.00
CA HIS A 749 10.11 -18.26 -21.68
C HIS A 749 8.97 -17.25 -21.80
N VAL A 750 7.81 -17.55 -21.23
CA VAL A 750 6.66 -16.64 -21.20
C VAL A 750 6.49 -16.09 -19.80
N VAL A 751 6.55 -14.77 -19.64
CA VAL A 751 6.18 -14.09 -18.39
C VAL A 751 4.77 -13.52 -18.53
N THR A 752 3.85 -13.99 -17.68
CA THR A 752 2.41 -13.71 -17.78
C THR A 752 1.74 -13.58 -16.41
N CYS A 753 0.47 -13.19 -16.35
CA CYS A 753 -0.27 -13.06 -15.10
C CYS A 753 -0.95 -14.38 -14.67
N SER A 754 -1.04 -14.62 -13.37
CA SER A 754 -1.94 -15.63 -12.80
C SER A 754 -3.31 -15.03 -12.49
N ARG A 755 -4.40 -15.75 -12.78
CA ARG A 755 -5.75 -15.45 -12.28
C ARG A 755 -6.27 -16.49 -11.28
N GLY A 756 -5.36 -17.14 -10.56
CA GLY A 756 -5.68 -18.17 -9.55
C GLY A 756 -5.77 -19.60 -10.08
N ARG A 757 -5.44 -19.84 -11.36
CA ARG A 757 -5.30 -21.19 -11.94
C ARG A 757 -3.86 -21.40 -12.42
N GLY A 758 -3.27 -22.55 -12.06
CA GLY A 758 -1.91 -22.96 -12.49
C GLY A 758 -0.78 -22.64 -11.49
N THR A 759 0.36 -23.30 -11.68
CA THR A 759 1.56 -23.11 -10.85
C THR A 759 2.32 -21.83 -11.23
N ALA A 760 3.04 -21.24 -10.27
CA ALA A 760 3.84 -20.03 -10.45
C ALA A 760 4.93 -20.18 -11.54
N CYS A 761 5.48 -21.40 -11.68
CA CYS A 761 6.35 -21.78 -12.79
C CYS A 761 5.92 -23.16 -13.28
N ALA A 762 5.79 -23.35 -14.60
CA ALA A 762 5.46 -24.63 -15.21
C ALA A 762 6.08 -24.74 -16.61
N SER A 763 6.46 -25.96 -17.00
CA SER A 763 6.70 -26.29 -18.40
C SER A 763 5.38 -26.73 -19.03
N VAL A 764 4.92 -26.02 -20.05
CA VAL A 764 3.67 -26.30 -20.77
C VAL A 764 3.98 -26.45 -22.25
N ASN A 765 3.82 -27.65 -22.80
CA ASN A 765 4.15 -27.96 -24.20
C ASN A 765 5.58 -27.56 -24.60
N GLY A 766 6.55 -27.72 -23.70
CA GLY A 766 7.95 -27.32 -23.93
C GLY A 766 8.27 -25.85 -23.64
N VAL A 767 7.27 -25.02 -23.32
CA VAL A 767 7.45 -23.59 -22.98
C VAL A 767 7.61 -23.39 -21.48
N HIS A 768 8.58 -22.56 -21.06
CA HIS A 768 8.75 -22.16 -19.67
C HIS A 768 7.81 -21.01 -19.31
N VAL A 769 6.73 -21.29 -18.56
CA VAL A 769 5.71 -20.29 -18.22
C VAL A 769 5.90 -19.79 -16.79
N HIS A 770 6.10 -18.48 -16.63
CA HIS A 770 6.29 -17.77 -15.37
C HIS A 770 5.08 -16.89 -15.08
N ARG A 771 4.26 -17.29 -14.10
CA ARG A 771 3.03 -16.58 -13.72
C ARG A 771 3.26 -15.66 -12.53
N VAL A 772 3.17 -14.35 -12.75
CA VAL A 772 3.26 -13.34 -11.70
C VAL A 772 1.90 -13.12 -11.04
N GLN A 773 1.90 -12.96 -9.72
CA GLN A 773 0.69 -12.72 -8.92
C GLN A 773 0.47 -11.23 -8.76
N ILE A 774 -0.66 -10.71 -9.27
CA ILE A 774 -0.99 -9.28 -9.21
C ILE A 774 -2.18 -9.08 -8.28
N PRO A 775 -2.02 -8.39 -7.14
CA PRO A 775 -3.13 -8.10 -6.26
C PRO A 775 -4.11 -7.12 -6.91
N GLY A 776 -5.41 -7.32 -6.73
CA GLY A 776 -6.46 -6.42 -7.25
C GLY A 776 -7.12 -6.90 -8.55
N SER A 777 -8.11 -6.13 -9.02
CA SER A 777 -8.92 -6.47 -10.20
C SER A 777 -8.41 -5.76 -11.46
N PRO A 778 -8.37 -6.43 -12.63
CA PRO A 778 -8.14 -5.81 -13.93
C PRO A 778 -9.38 -5.08 -14.48
N GLU A 779 -10.43 -4.87 -13.67
CA GLU A 779 -11.63 -4.13 -14.08
C GLU A 779 -11.55 -2.64 -13.71
N PRO A 780 -12.23 -1.75 -14.45
CA PRO A 780 -12.36 -0.34 -14.07
C PRO A 780 -12.93 -0.16 -12.65
N PRO A 781 -12.53 0.90 -11.91
CA PRO A 781 -11.68 2.02 -12.32
C PRO A 781 -10.17 1.77 -12.19
N PHE A 782 -9.74 0.64 -11.62
CA PHE A 782 -8.34 0.39 -11.22
C PHE A 782 -7.49 -0.26 -12.33
N PHE A 783 -8.01 -0.34 -13.55
CA PHE A 783 -7.38 -1.07 -14.66
C PHE A 783 -5.95 -0.60 -14.94
N LEU A 784 -5.70 0.71 -15.06
CA LEU A 784 -4.35 1.21 -15.36
C LEU A 784 -3.36 0.99 -14.20
N ASP A 785 -3.81 1.08 -12.95
CA ASP A 785 -2.98 0.78 -11.78
C ASP A 785 -2.62 -0.72 -11.73
N TRP A 786 -3.58 -1.58 -12.07
CA TRP A 786 -3.36 -3.02 -12.21
C TRP A 786 -2.36 -3.33 -13.33
N VAL A 787 -2.45 -2.65 -14.47
CA VAL A 787 -1.49 -2.80 -15.59
C VAL A 787 -0.07 -2.44 -15.13
N LEU A 788 0.11 -1.38 -14.36
CA LEU A 788 1.43 -1.01 -13.85
C LEU A 788 1.99 -2.00 -12.82
N ALA A 789 1.14 -2.47 -11.90
CA ALA A 789 1.52 -3.52 -10.95
C ALA A 789 1.94 -4.80 -11.68
N MET A 790 1.19 -5.18 -12.72
CA MET A 790 1.54 -6.27 -13.62
C MET A 790 2.92 -6.09 -14.25
N ASN A 791 3.15 -4.95 -14.90
CA ASN A 791 4.43 -4.70 -15.56
C ASN A 791 5.60 -4.72 -14.58
N THR A 792 5.42 -4.16 -13.38
CA THR A 792 6.45 -4.19 -12.34
C THR A 792 6.77 -5.62 -11.92
N ALA A 793 5.75 -6.45 -11.68
CA ALA A 793 5.98 -7.84 -11.33
C ALA A 793 6.65 -8.63 -12.48
N MET A 794 6.30 -8.34 -13.74
CA MET A 794 6.97 -8.93 -14.91
C MET A 794 8.45 -8.55 -14.98
N ILE A 795 8.79 -7.27 -14.75
CA ILE A 795 10.19 -6.79 -14.68
C ILE A 795 10.96 -7.58 -13.62
N MET A 796 10.40 -7.70 -12.42
CA MET A 796 11.06 -8.40 -11.32
C MET A 796 11.25 -9.89 -11.62
N ARG A 797 10.26 -10.53 -12.24
CA ARG A 797 10.37 -11.93 -12.62
C ARG A 797 11.44 -12.12 -13.69
N PHE A 798 11.53 -11.21 -14.65
CA PHE A 798 12.57 -11.23 -15.66
C PHE A 798 13.97 -11.05 -15.04
N GLN A 799 14.14 -10.07 -14.15
CA GLN A 799 15.39 -9.88 -13.40
C GLN A 799 15.79 -11.16 -12.65
N GLN A 800 14.85 -11.81 -11.97
CA GLN A 800 15.10 -13.06 -11.26
C GLN A 800 15.58 -14.19 -12.20
N LEU A 801 15.05 -14.28 -13.41
CA LEU A 801 15.51 -15.28 -14.40
C LEU A 801 16.97 -14.99 -14.81
N CYS A 802 17.29 -13.73 -15.07
CA CYS A 802 18.66 -13.32 -15.39
C CYS A 802 19.64 -13.59 -14.23
N GLU A 803 19.22 -13.34 -12.99
CA GLU A 803 20.00 -13.67 -11.77
C GLU A 803 20.23 -15.18 -11.62
N GLN A 804 19.29 -16.00 -12.10
CA GLN A 804 19.42 -17.47 -12.13
C GLN A 804 20.29 -17.97 -13.29
N GLY A 805 20.91 -17.05 -14.05
CA GLY A 805 21.80 -17.37 -15.17
C GLY A 805 21.10 -17.54 -16.51
N GLN A 806 19.79 -17.28 -16.60
CA GLN A 806 19.08 -17.32 -17.87
C GLN A 806 19.50 -16.13 -18.74
N GLN A 807 19.85 -16.40 -19.99
CA GLN A 807 20.14 -15.38 -21.01
C GLN A 807 19.08 -15.47 -22.10
N PHE A 808 18.86 -14.35 -22.79
CA PHE A 808 17.88 -14.23 -23.86
C PHE A 808 18.50 -13.51 -25.04
N ASP A 809 18.19 -13.98 -26.24
CA ASP A 809 18.64 -13.37 -27.50
C ASP A 809 17.74 -12.21 -27.91
N LEU A 810 16.44 -12.29 -27.58
CA LEU A 810 15.47 -11.25 -27.86
C LEU A 810 14.25 -11.27 -26.93
N MET A 811 13.48 -10.20 -27.01
CA MET A 811 12.19 -10.04 -26.34
C MET A 811 11.06 -9.90 -27.36
N HIS A 812 9.94 -10.59 -27.13
CA HIS A 812 8.72 -10.45 -27.88
C HIS A 812 7.57 -9.97 -26.98
N ALA A 813 7.16 -8.72 -27.15
CA ALA A 813 6.06 -8.11 -26.41
C ALA A 813 4.73 -8.26 -27.18
N HIS A 814 3.69 -8.77 -26.51
CA HIS A 814 2.35 -8.87 -27.09
C HIS A 814 1.43 -7.78 -26.54
N ASP A 815 1.14 -6.80 -27.40
CA ASP A 815 0.21 -5.68 -27.16
C ASP A 815 0.69 -4.65 -26.09
N TRP A 816 0.01 -3.51 -25.98
CA TRP A 816 0.42 -2.37 -25.14
C TRP A 816 0.43 -2.66 -23.64
N LEU A 817 -0.30 -3.68 -23.21
CA LEU A 817 -0.46 -4.04 -21.81
C LEU A 817 0.87 -4.37 -21.13
N VAL A 818 1.86 -4.82 -21.88
CA VAL A 818 3.21 -5.13 -21.38
C VAL A 818 4.25 -4.05 -21.72
N TYR A 819 3.80 -2.86 -22.16
CA TYR A 819 4.67 -1.76 -22.59
C TYR A 819 5.73 -1.38 -21.55
N TYR A 820 5.33 -1.17 -20.29
CA TYR A 820 6.26 -0.68 -19.27
C TYR A 820 7.34 -1.71 -18.94
N ALA A 821 7.01 -3.00 -18.95
CA ALA A 821 7.97 -4.09 -18.77
C ALA A 821 8.90 -4.20 -19.97
N ALA A 822 8.36 -4.16 -21.19
CA ALA A 822 9.18 -4.18 -22.41
C ALA A 822 10.16 -3.01 -22.48
N ALA A 823 9.70 -1.79 -22.15
CA ALA A 823 10.53 -0.59 -22.10
C ALA A 823 11.66 -0.69 -21.07
N ASP A 824 11.33 -1.09 -19.86
CA ASP A 824 12.30 -1.21 -18.78
C ASP A 824 13.36 -2.28 -19.06
N CYS A 825 12.91 -3.47 -19.45
CA CYS A 825 13.80 -4.59 -19.73
C CYS A 825 14.70 -4.31 -20.95
N ARG A 826 14.16 -3.69 -22.01
CA ARG A 826 14.98 -3.26 -23.16
C ARG A 826 16.05 -2.27 -22.74
N GLN A 827 15.70 -1.26 -21.96
CA GLN A 827 16.65 -0.22 -21.53
C GLN A 827 17.73 -0.78 -20.58
N THR A 828 17.35 -1.72 -19.72
CA THR A 828 18.24 -2.27 -18.69
C THR A 828 19.16 -3.38 -19.24
N PHE A 829 18.65 -4.22 -20.14
CA PHE A 829 19.35 -5.41 -20.62
C PHE A 829 19.75 -5.36 -22.10
N ASP A 830 19.40 -4.27 -22.80
CA ASP A 830 19.83 -3.99 -24.17
C ASP A 830 19.49 -5.11 -25.17
N LEU A 831 18.30 -5.69 -25.01
CA LEU A 831 17.75 -6.77 -25.84
C LEU A 831 16.98 -6.24 -27.05
N PRO A 832 17.11 -6.89 -28.24
CA PRO A 832 16.22 -6.68 -29.38
C PRO A 832 14.75 -6.86 -28.98
N LEU A 833 13.88 -5.95 -29.43
CA LEU A 833 12.46 -5.95 -29.08
C LEU A 833 11.60 -6.12 -30.33
N VAL A 834 10.90 -7.24 -30.41
CA VAL A 834 9.82 -7.47 -31.37
C VAL A 834 8.49 -7.24 -30.67
N THR A 835 7.51 -6.67 -31.37
CA THR A 835 6.17 -6.47 -30.80
C THR A 835 5.10 -6.93 -31.76
N THR A 836 4.14 -7.72 -31.28
CA THR A 836 2.91 -7.98 -32.03
C THR A 836 1.78 -7.10 -31.50
N LEU A 837 1.22 -6.26 -32.37
CA LEU A 837 0.00 -5.50 -32.08
C LEU A 837 -1.21 -6.27 -32.60
N HIS A 838 -2.02 -6.79 -31.67
CA HIS A 838 -3.18 -7.62 -32.00
C HIS A 838 -4.44 -6.81 -32.33
N ALA A 839 -4.49 -5.55 -31.92
CA ALA A 839 -5.50 -4.55 -32.25
C ALA A 839 -4.95 -3.16 -31.90
N THR A 840 -5.72 -2.11 -32.20
CA THR A 840 -5.50 -0.77 -31.65
C THR A 840 -6.71 -0.33 -30.82
N GLU A 841 -6.50 0.53 -29.83
CA GLU A 841 -7.59 1.15 -29.08
C GLU A 841 -8.45 2.03 -29.97
N TYR A 842 -7.83 2.73 -30.93
CA TYR A 842 -8.54 3.50 -31.96
C TYR A 842 -9.55 2.64 -32.72
N GLY A 843 -9.12 1.46 -33.20
CA GLY A 843 -9.99 0.53 -33.90
C GLY A 843 -11.08 -0.06 -33.00
N ARG A 844 -10.72 -0.49 -31.77
CA ARG A 844 -11.70 -1.02 -30.78
C ARG A 844 -12.78 -0.01 -30.41
N LYS A 845 -12.44 1.28 -30.38
CA LYS A 845 -13.38 2.38 -30.10
C LYS A 845 -14.02 2.97 -31.37
N LEU A 846 -13.85 2.32 -32.52
CA LEU A 846 -14.43 2.75 -33.81
C LEU A 846 -14.09 4.22 -34.14
N GLY A 847 -12.85 4.61 -33.85
CA GLY A 847 -12.29 5.95 -34.09
C GLY A 847 -12.53 6.98 -32.99
N LYS A 848 -13.19 6.63 -31.87
CA LYS A 848 -13.55 7.57 -30.80
C LYS A 848 -12.64 7.46 -29.57
N LEU A 849 -11.70 8.38 -29.41
CA LEU A 849 -10.78 8.45 -28.26
C LEU A 849 -11.18 9.55 -27.26
N ASP A 850 -12.47 9.63 -26.96
CA ASP A 850 -13.05 10.70 -26.13
C ASP A 850 -12.75 10.51 -24.63
N GLU A 851 -12.55 9.27 -24.19
CA GLU A 851 -12.24 8.90 -22.81
C GLU A 851 -10.75 9.06 -22.49
N GLU A 852 -10.43 9.54 -21.28
CA GLU A 852 -9.05 9.70 -20.83
C GLU A 852 -8.27 8.37 -20.81
N VAL A 853 -8.93 7.29 -20.36
CA VAL A 853 -8.33 5.95 -20.32
C VAL A 853 -7.96 5.50 -21.74
N SER A 854 -8.85 5.66 -22.72
CA SER A 854 -8.58 5.31 -24.12
C SER A 854 -7.42 6.13 -24.72
N ARG A 855 -7.30 7.42 -24.39
CA ARG A 855 -6.13 8.22 -24.80
C ARG A 855 -4.82 7.72 -24.19
N ARG A 856 -4.84 7.28 -22.92
CA ARG A 856 -3.66 6.71 -22.27
C ARG A 856 -3.25 5.36 -22.87
N ILE A 857 -4.23 4.54 -23.27
CA ILE A 857 -3.99 3.28 -23.97
C ILE A 857 -3.36 3.52 -25.35
N ASP A 858 -3.96 4.37 -26.18
CA ASP A 858 -3.42 4.74 -27.50
C ASP A 858 -2.00 5.33 -27.37
N ALA A 859 -1.73 6.14 -26.34
CA ALA A 859 -0.39 6.63 -26.06
C ALA A 859 0.61 5.52 -25.71
N ALA A 860 0.21 4.49 -24.97
CA ALA A 860 1.06 3.33 -24.67
C ALA A 860 1.32 2.48 -25.92
N GLU A 861 0.30 2.25 -26.76
CA GLU A 861 0.43 1.58 -28.06
C GLU A 861 1.47 2.29 -28.96
N ARG A 862 1.37 3.61 -29.09
CA ARG A 862 2.32 4.44 -29.85
C ARG A 862 3.75 4.35 -29.31
N LYS A 863 3.91 4.42 -27.98
CA LYS A 863 5.22 4.35 -27.34
C LYS A 863 5.86 2.98 -27.53
N LEU A 864 5.09 1.91 -27.36
CA LEU A 864 5.56 0.55 -27.60
C LEU A 864 5.98 0.40 -29.08
N ALA A 865 5.13 0.79 -30.03
CA ALA A 865 5.45 0.71 -31.45
C ALA A 865 6.74 1.44 -31.83
N ARG A 866 7.00 2.63 -31.26
CA ARG A 866 8.24 3.39 -31.53
C ARG A 866 9.48 2.71 -30.95
N LEU A 867 9.33 2.09 -29.78
CA LEU A 867 10.40 1.41 -29.06
C LEU A 867 10.87 0.12 -29.75
N SER A 868 9.96 -0.60 -30.42
CA SER A 868 10.23 -1.92 -31.02
C SER A 868 11.10 -1.85 -32.27
N ASP A 869 12.03 -2.80 -32.41
CA ASP A 869 12.90 -2.97 -33.59
C ASP A 869 12.13 -3.47 -34.82
N ARG A 870 11.19 -4.37 -34.57
CA ARG A 870 10.25 -4.93 -35.54
C ARG A 870 8.85 -4.97 -34.94
N ILE A 871 7.85 -4.69 -35.76
CA ILE A 871 6.44 -4.70 -35.40
C ILE A 871 5.73 -5.71 -36.30
N LEU A 872 5.08 -6.68 -35.66
CA LEU A 872 4.21 -7.65 -36.28
C LEU A 872 2.76 -7.20 -36.14
N VAL A 873 2.02 -7.31 -37.24
CA VAL A 873 0.56 -7.11 -37.29
C VAL A 873 -0.09 -8.29 -37.99
N CYS A 874 -1.36 -8.55 -37.70
CA CYS A 874 -2.02 -9.77 -38.14
C CYS A 874 -2.68 -9.69 -39.53
N SER A 875 -2.83 -8.50 -40.11
CA SER A 875 -3.49 -8.28 -41.41
C SER A 875 -2.95 -7.06 -42.14
N GLU A 876 -3.20 -6.94 -43.45
CA GLU A 876 -2.81 -5.75 -44.23
C GLU A 876 -3.65 -4.53 -43.83
N ALA A 877 -4.89 -4.75 -43.41
CA ALA A 877 -5.72 -3.72 -42.78
C ALA A 877 -5.05 -3.16 -41.51
N MET A 878 -4.57 -4.04 -40.62
CA MET A 878 -3.83 -3.62 -39.43
C MET A 878 -2.50 -2.94 -39.78
N ARG A 879 -1.79 -3.38 -40.82
CA ARG A 879 -0.58 -2.70 -41.30
C ARG A 879 -0.86 -1.27 -41.71
N SER A 880 -1.95 -1.06 -42.46
CA SER A 880 -2.38 0.26 -42.90
C SER A 880 -2.82 1.14 -41.71
N GLU A 881 -3.60 0.57 -40.78
CA GLU A 881 -4.04 1.24 -39.55
C GLU A 881 -2.84 1.68 -38.69
N VAL A 882 -1.97 0.74 -38.33
CA VAL A 882 -0.79 1.03 -37.49
C VAL A 882 0.18 1.97 -38.18
N GLY A 883 0.42 1.79 -39.48
CA GLY A 883 1.28 2.67 -40.28
C GLY A 883 0.79 4.12 -40.30
N SER A 884 -0.52 4.31 -40.49
CA SER A 884 -1.13 5.64 -40.48
C SER A 884 -1.20 6.27 -39.08
N LEU A 885 -1.55 5.49 -38.06
CA LEU A 885 -1.74 5.99 -36.71
C LEU A 885 -0.41 6.26 -36.02
N PHE A 886 0.50 5.29 -35.98
CA PHE A 886 1.67 5.34 -35.08
C PHE A 886 2.93 5.84 -35.79
N GLY A 887 2.91 5.92 -37.12
CA GLY A 887 4.03 6.34 -37.95
C GLY A 887 5.32 5.54 -37.77
N PRO A 888 5.34 4.20 -37.56
CA PRO A 888 6.59 3.46 -37.65
C PRO A 888 7.13 3.57 -39.08
N ASP A 889 8.45 3.51 -39.25
CA ASP A 889 9.05 3.28 -40.57
C ASP A 889 8.38 2.04 -41.20
N PRO A 890 7.79 2.15 -42.41
CA PRO A 890 7.18 1.01 -43.11
C PRO A 890 8.11 -0.21 -43.22
N ALA A 891 9.43 -0.01 -43.20
CA ALA A 891 10.43 -1.08 -43.22
C ALA A 891 10.47 -1.91 -41.92
N ARG A 892 9.90 -1.42 -40.81
CA ARG A 892 9.82 -2.11 -39.51
C ARG A 892 8.51 -2.89 -39.32
N LEU A 893 7.56 -2.76 -40.24
CA LEU A 893 6.21 -3.36 -40.16
C LEU A 893 6.11 -4.60 -41.04
N SER A 894 5.79 -5.74 -40.43
CA SER A 894 5.60 -7.02 -41.11
C SER A 894 4.24 -7.62 -40.79
N VAL A 895 3.58 -8.18 -41.81
CA VAL A 895 2.28 -8.86 -41.64
C VAL A 895 2.52 -10.34 -41.43
N ILE A 896 2.21 -10.84 -40.24
CA ILE A 896 2.26 -12.26 -39.89
C ILE A 896 0.86 -12.65 -39.41
N PRO A 897 0.08 -13.40 -40.20
CA PRO A 897 -1.27 -13.78 -39.82
C PRO A 897 -1.24 -14.73 -38.61
N ASN A 898 -2.32 -14.77 -37.82
CA ASN A 898 -2.44 -15.82 -36.81
C ASN A 898 -2.65 -17.17 -37.51
N GLY A 899 -2.05 -18.24 -36.99
CA GLY A 899 -2.20 -19.59 -37.51
C GLY A 899 -3.08 -20.48 -36.64
N LEU A 900 -3.28 -21.72 -37.08
CA LEU A 900 -3.81 -22.81 -36.26
C LEU A 900 -2.84 -24.00 -36.21
N PRO A 901 -2.76 -24.69 -35.05
CA PRO A 901 -1.99 -25.93 -34.94
C PRO A 901 -2.60 -27.03 -35.82
N GLN A 902 -1.79 -28.06 -36.13
CA GLN A 902 -2.31 -29.24 -36.80
C GLN A 902 -3.37 -29.92 -35.93
N GLU A 903 -4.47 -30.33 -36.55
CA GLU A 903 -5.55 -31.04 -35.88
C GLU A 903 -5.03 -32.33 -35.23
N ASN A 904 -5.25 -32.49 -33.92
CA ASN A 904 -4.80 -33.67 -33.18
C ASN A 904 -5.89 -34.76 -33.14
N SER A 905 -5.48 -36.02 -32.92
CA SER A 905 -6.39 -37.20 -32.91
C SER A 905 -7.55 -37.05 -31.92
N ARG A 906 -7.31 -36.40 -30.78
CA ARG A 906 -8.32 -36.14 -29.74
C ARG A 906 -9.39 -35.13 -30.17
N GLN A 907 -9.03 -34.11 -30.94
CA GLN A 907 -10.00 -33.16 -31.51
C GLN A 907 -10.90 -33.85 -32.54
N ARG A 908 -10.34 -34.78 -33.33
CA ARG A 908 -11.12 -35.62 -34.25
C ARG A 908 -12.09 -36.55 -33.49
N GLU A 909 -11.62 -37.22 -32.44
CA GLU A 909 -12.49 -38.07 -31.60
C GLU A 909 -13.65 -37.27 -30.96
N ILE A 910 -13.42 -36.03 -30.53
CA ILE A 910 -14.48 -35.17 -29.95
C ILE A 910 -15.46 -34.67 -31.02
N GLN A 911 -14.99 -34.42 -32.25
CA GLN A 911 -15.85 -34.09 -33.40
C GLN A 911 -16.68 -35.30 -33.87
N GLU A 912 -16.20 -36.52 -33.63
CA GLU A 912 -16.87 -37.79 -33.98
C GLU A 912 -17.88 -38.29 -32.92
N LEU A 913 -17.95 -37.65 -31.74
CA LEU A 913 -18.93 -38.00 -30.70
C LEU A 913 -20.36 -37.60 -31.14
N PRO A 914 -21.36 -38.49 -31.02
CA PRO A 914 -22.74 -38.18 -31.37
C PRO A 914 -23.29 -37.04 -30.49
N LEU A 915 -23.84 -36.01 -31.15
CA LEU A 915 -24.50 -34.88 -30.47
C LEU A 915 -25.72 -35.37 -29.68
N PRO A 916 -26.07 -34.74 -28.54
CA PRO A 916 -27.35 -34.97 -27.87
C PRO A 916 -28.52 -34.78 -28.86
N GLU A 917 -29.57 -35.60 -28.79
CA GLU A 917 -30.73 -35.56 -29.70
C GLU A 917 -31.42 -34.18 -29.77
N SER A 918 -31.24 -33.31 -28.77
CA SER A 918 -31.75 -31.93 -28.77
C SER A 918 -31.01 -30.94 -29.70
N VAL A 919 -29.84 -31.33 -30.20
CA VAL A 919 -28.94 -30.52 -31.06
C VAL A 919 -28.69 -31.21 -32.41
N SER A 920 -28.94 -32.51 -32.51
CA SER A 920 -28.79 -33.29 -33.75
C SER A 920 -29.92 -32.97 -34.74
N GLY A 921 -29.60 -32.19 -35.77
CA GLY A 921 -30.51 -31.83 -36.86
C GLY A 921 -31.25 -30.51 -36.66
N SER A 922 -30.63 -29.40 -37.02
CA SER A 922 -31.35 -28.13 -37.28
C SER A 922 -30.46 -27.17 -38.06
N ASN A 923 -31.04 -26.22 -38.78
CA ASN A 923 -30.33 -25.21 -39.57
C ASN A 923 -29.65 -24.18 -38.64
N GLN A 924 -28.62 -24.60 -37.92
CA GLN A 924 -27.94 -23.79 -36.90
C GLN A 924 -26.97 -22.79 -37.52
N ILE A 925 -27.10 -21.55 -37.07
CA ILE A 925 -26.26 -20.40 -37.40
C ILE A 925 -25.47 -20.06 -36.15
N LEU A 926 -24.14 -20.00 -36.24
CA LEU A 926 -23.29 -19.79 -35.08
C LEU A 926 -22.54 -18.45 -35.15
N PHE A 927 -22.59 -17.71 -34.05
CA PHE A 927 -21.65 -16.64 -33.73
C PHE A 927 -20.82 -17.05 -32.51
N ILE A 928 -19.50 -16.88 -32.57
CA ILE A 928 -18.59 -17.03 -31.43
C ILE A 928 -17.76 -15.76 -31.27
N GLY A 929 -17.79 -15.14 -30.09
CA GLY A 929 -16.95 -13.98 -29.80
C GLY A 929 -17.39 -13.18 -28.59
N ARG A 930 -16.60 -12.16 -28.20
CA ARG A 930 -16.97 -11.24 -27.12
C ARG A 930 -18.22 -10.44 -27.50
N LEU A 931 -19.14 -10.24 -26.55
CA LEU A 931 -20.38 -9.48 -26.75
C LEU A 931 -20.17 -7.98 -26.48
N VAL A 932 -19.49 -7.33 -27.42
CA VAL A 932 -19.07 -5.93 -27.38
C VAL A 932 -19.48 -5.20 -28.68
N PRO A 933 -19.64 -3.86 -28.67
CA PRO A 933 -20.22 -3.11 -29.79
C PRO A 933 -19.54 -3.39 -31.13
N GLU A 934 -18.22 -3.50 -31.14
CA GLU A 934 -17.43 -3.72 -32.35
C GLU A 934 -17.62 -5.10 -32.98
N LYS A 935 -18.21 -6.08 -32.28
CA LYS A 935 -18.57 -7.41 -32.83
C LYS A 935 -19.95 -7.47 -33.50
N ASN A 936 -20.76 -6.43 -33.33
CA ASN A 936 -21.97 -6.18 -34.11
C ASN A 936 -23.02 -7.32 -34.15
N VAL A 937 -23.14 -8.09 -33.06
CA VAL A 937 -24.07 -9.23 -32.98
C VAL A 937 -25.53 -8.81 -33.19
N GLN A 938 -25.86 -7.55 -32.89
CA GLN A 938 -27.16 -6.95 -33.16
C GLN A 938 -27.58 -7.05 -34.64
N LEU A 939 -26.64 -6.97 -35.59
CA LEU A 939 -26.93 -7.10 -37.01
C LEU A 939 -27.48 -8.49 -37.33
N LEU A 940 -26.86 -9.52 -36.75
CA LEU A 940 -27.27 -10.91 -36.95
C LEU A 940 -28.65 -11.21 -36.36
N ILE A 941 -28.96 -10.68 -35.17
CA ILE A 941 -30.30 -10.83 -34.57
C ILE A 941 -31.35 -10.09 -35.42
N ARG A 942 -31.01 -8.91 -35.97
CA ARG A 942 -31.89 -8.16 -36.87
C ARG A 942 -32.09 -8.86 -38.22
N ALA A 943 -31.12 -9.63 -38.71
CA ALA A 943 -31.24 -10.40 -39.95
C ALA A 943 -32.15 -11.63 -39.81
N LEU A 944 -32.37 -12.11 -38.59
CA LEU A 944 -33.08 -13.35 -38.31
C LEU A 944 -34.54 -13.42 -38.84
N PRO A 945 -35.37 -12.37 -38.85
CA PRO A 945 -36.71 -12.40 -39.46
C PRO A 945 -36.71 -12.87 -40.91
N TRP A 946 -35.82 -12.33 -41.75
CA TRP A 946 -35.73 -12.71 -43.15
C TRP A 946 -35.19 -14.13 -43.33
N VAL A 947 -34.29 -14.56 -42.43
CA VAL A 947 -33.83 -15.95 -42.41
C VAL A 947 -34.98 -16.91 -42.08
N LEU A 948 -35.78 -16.61 -41.05
CA LEU A 948 -36.91 -17.44 -40.62
C LEU A 948 -38.04 -17.47 -41.65
N GLN A 949 -38.19 -16.44 -42.49
CA GLN A 949 -39.14 -16.46 -43.62
C GLN A 949 -38.79 -17.52 -44.66
N ARG A 950 -37.49 -17.75 -44.91
CA ARG A 950 -37.01 -18.72 -45.92
C ARG A 950 -36.71 -20.09 -45.34
N VAL A 951 -36.15 -20.11 -44.13
CA VAL A 951 -35.75 -21.31 -43.40
C VAL A 951 -36.39 -21.25 -42.00
N PRO A 952 -37.69 -21.62 -41.87
CA PRO A 952 -38.42 -21.52 -40.61
C PRO A 952 -37.79 -22.32 -39.46
N GLU A 953 -37.02 -23.37 -39.79
CA GLU A 953 -36.33 -24.20 -38.81
C GLU A 953 -34.92 -23.73 -38.41
N ALA A 954 -34.52 -22.53 -38.82
CA ALA A 954 -33.23 -21.97 -38.43
C ALA A 954 -33.18 -21.65 -36.92
N ARG A 955 -31.99 -21.83 -36.33
CA ARG A 955 -31.69 -21.46 -34.94
C ARG A 955 -30.39 -20.68 -34.90
N LEU A 956 -30.36 -19.58 -34.16
CA LEU A 956 -29.17 -18.75 -33.96
C LEU A 956 -28.55 -19.07 -32.60
N VAL A 957 -27.28 -19.50 -32.60
CA VAL A 957 -26.49 -19.76 -31.40
C VAL A 957 -25.44 -18.66 -31.26
N ILE A 958 -25.45 -18.00 -30.11
CA ILE A 958 -24.53 -16.92 -29.75
C ILE A 958 -23.69 -17.38 -28.56
N ALA A 959 -22.41 -17.68 -28.84
CA ALA A 959 -21.44 -18.11 -27.85
C ALA A 959 -20.50 -16.97 -27.47
N GLY A 960 -20.50 -16.60 -26.19
CA GLY A 960 -19.68 -15.52 -25.66
C GLY A 960 -20.30 -14.81 -24.46
N THR A 961 -19.48 -13.96 -23.84
CA THR A 961 -19.87 -13.05 -22.76
C THR A 961 -19.42 -11.63 -23.10
N GLY A 962 -20.03 -10.63 -22.46
CA GLY A 962 -19.67 -9.24 -22.64
C GLY A 962 -20.77 -8.29 -22.18
N PRO A 963 -20.46 -6.99 -22.10
CA PRO A 963 -21.37 -5.97 -21.57
C PRO A 963 -22.70 -5.86 -22.35
N MET A 964 -22.72 -6.24 -23.64
CA MET A 964 -23.95 -6.18 -24.45
C MET A 964 -24.92 -7.34 -24.20
N LEU A 965 -24.60 -8.33 -23.36
CA LEU A 965 -25.40 -9.55 -23.23
C LEU A 965 -26.88 -9.27 -22.91
N GLN A 966 -27.17 -8.33 -21.99
CA GLN A 966 -28.54 -7.99 -21.62
C GLN A 966 -29.30 -7.32 -22.77
N GLU A 967 -28.64 -6.40 -23.49
CA GLU A 967 -29.23 -5.72 -24.64
C GLU A 967 -29.53 -6.69 -25.78
N LEU A 968 -28.59 -7.59 -26.09
CA LEU A 968 -28.75 -8.61 -27.12
C LEU A 968 -29.87 -9.60 -26.77
N ARG A 969 -30.00 -10.00 -25.49
CA ARG A 969 -31.13 -10.84 -25.03
C ARG A 969 -32.47 -10.14 -25.20
N ARG A 970 -32.55 -8.84 -24.90
CA ARG A 970 -33.77 -8.05 -25.12
C ARG A 970 -34.12 -7.97 -26.61
N LEU A 971 -33.12 -7.79 -27.47
CA LEU A 971 -33.32 -7.78 -28.93
C LEU A 971 -33.76 -9.15 -29.47
N ALA A 972 -33.30 -10.24 -28.84
CA ALA A 972 -33.64 -11.61 -29.20
C ALA A 972 -34.99 -12.09 -28.65
N LEU A 973 -35.60 -11.37 -27.70
CA LEU A 973 -36.83 -11.77 -27.00
C LEU A 973 -37.98 -12.18 -27.94
N PRO A 974 -38.25 -11.49 -29.07
CA PRO A 974 -39.32 -11.87 -29.99
C PRO A 974 -39.16 -13.25 -30.64
N TYR A 975 -37.96 -13.83 -30.61
CA TYR A 975 -37.66 -15.10 -31.29
C TYR A 975 -37.63 -16.30 -30.33
N GLY A 976 -37.84 -16.09 -29.02
CA GLY A 976 -37.95 -17.17 -28.04
C GLY A 976 -36.76 -18.15 -28.05
N ASP A 977 -37.06 -19.43 -28.16
CA ASP A 977 -36.09 -20.55 -28.18
C ASP A 977 -35.27 -20.66 -29.48
N ARG A 978 -35.57 -19.84 -30.50
CA ARG A 978 -34.81 -19.77 -31.75
C ARG A 978 -33.46 -19.09 -31.60
N VAL A 979 -33.23 -18.32 -30.54
CA VAL A 979 -31.94 -17.67 -30.24
C VAL A 979 -31.39 -18.18 -28.91
N LEU A 980 -30.24 -18.84 -28.94
CA LEU A 980 -29.61 -19.49 -27.79
C LEU A 980 -28.32 -18.76 -27.41
N PHE A 981 -28.24 -18.32 -26.15
CA PHE A 981 -27.02 -17.73 -25.58
C PHE A 981 -26.33 -18.76 -24.69
N THR A 982 -25.15 -19.24 -25.07
CA THR A 982 -24.45 -20.31 -24.34
C THR A 982 -23.56 -19.81 -23.21
N GLY A 983 -23.26 -18.51 -23.17
CA GLY A 983 -22.22 -17.96 -22.30
C GLY A 983 -20.81 -18.26 -22.82
N PHE A 984 -19.81 -18.24 -21.95
CA PHE A 984 -18.41 -18.50 -22.31
C PHE A 984 -18.23 -19.95 -22.78
N ALA A 985 -17.64 -20.14 -23.97
CA ALA A 985 -17.37 -21.45 -24.55
C ALA A 985 -15.86 -21.75 -24.48
N ASP A 986 -15.48 -22.75 -23.69
CA ASP A 986 -14.12 -23.29 -23.69
C ASP A 986 -13.84 -24.15 -24.95
N GLU A 987 -12.63 -24.67 -25.12
CA GLU A 987 -12.26 -25.46 -26.31
C GLU A 987 -13.16 -26.68 -26.53
N GLY A 988 -13.59 -27.35 -25.45
CA GLY A 988 -14.49 -28.51 -25.55
C GLY A 988 -15.91 -28.11 -25.97
N ALA A 989 -16.44 -27.03 -25.40
CA ALA A 989 -17.73 -26.46 -25.78
C ALA A 989 -17.70 -25.93 -27.23
N LYS A 990 -16.63 -25.23 -27.63
CA LYS A 990 -16.44 -24.76 -29.01
C LYS A 990 -16.46 -25.90 -30.02
N ALA A 991 -15.73 -26.99 -29.76
CA ALA A 991 -15.74 -28.16 -30.65
C ALA A 991 -17.16 -28.72 -30.85
N ARG A 992 -17.96 -28.83 -29.78
CA ARG A 992 -19.36 -29.28 -29.86
C ARG A 992 -20.27 -28.31 -30.61
N LEU A 993 -20.07 -27.00 -30.40
CA LEU A 993 -20.83 -25.96 -31.10
C LEU A 993 -20.56 -25.99 -32.60
N PHE A 994 -19.29 -26.15 -32.98
CA PHE A 994 -18.91 -26.30 -34.38
C PHE A 994 -19.53 -27.56 -35.01
N ALA A 995 -19.48 -28.72 -34.34
CA ALA A 995 -20.06 -29.96 -34.85
C ALA A 995 -21.56 -29.87 -35.18
N GLY A 996 -22.33 -29.03 -34.45
CA GLY A 996 -23.76 -28.81 -34.69
C GLY A 996 -24.10 -27.71 -35.70
N THR A 997 -23.12 -26.99 -36.23
CA THR A 997 -23.33 -25.74 -36.97
C THR A 997 -23.31 -25.91 -38.49
N ARG A 998 -24.22 -25.23 -39.18
CA ARG A 998 -24.33 -25.25 -40.64
C ARG A 998 -23.73 -24.02 -41.31
N VAL A 999 -23.74 -22.86 -40.65
CA VAL A 999 -23.12 -21.61 -41.11
C VAL A 999 -22.55 -20.85 -39.91
N CYS A 1000 -21.30 -20.38 -40.01
CA CYS A 1000 -20.71 -19.47 -39.03
C CYS A 1000 -20.77 -18.02 -39.54
N VAL A 1001 -21.21 -17.08 -38.69
CA VAL A 1001 -21.43 -15.68 -39.07
C VAL A 1001 -20.61 -14.74 -38.20
N ILE A 1002 -19.85 -13.84 -38.84
CA ILE A 1002 -18.92 -12.90 -38.17
C ILE A 1002 -19.22 -11.46 -38.63
N PRO A 1003 -20.20 -10.78 -38.01
CA PRO A 1003 -20.72 -9.48 -38.45
C PRO A 1003 -19.92 -8.26 -37.97
N SER A 1004 -18.71 -8.46 -37.45
CA SER A 1004 -17.87 -7.44 -36.80
C SER A 1004 -17.76 -6.12 -37.58
N LEU A 1005 -17.84 -4.99 -36.87
CA LEU A 1005 -17.47 -3.66 -37.37
C LEU A 1005 -15.94 -3.48 -37.39
N TYR A 1006 -15.26 -4.07 -36.40
CA TYR A 1006 -13.81 -4.10 -36.30
C TYR A 1006 -13.33 -5.52 -35.95
N GLU A 1007 -12.50 -6.09 -36.83
CA GLU A 1007 -11.91 -7.42 -36.64
C GLU A 1007 -10.44 -7.41 -37.11
N PRO A 1008 -9.46 -7.26 -36.21
CA PRO A 1008 -8.05 -7.20 -36.60
C PRO A 1008 -7.59 -8.41 -37.43
N PHE A 1009 -8.08 -9.61 -37.09
CA PHE A 1009 -7.76 -10.85 -37.79
C PHE A 1009 -8.94 -11.80 -38.01
N GLY A 1010 -9.62 -12.21 -36.93
CA GLY A 1010 -10.71 -13.17 -37.00
C GLY A 1010 -10.28 -14.64 -36.83
N ILE A 1011 -9.60 -14.99 -35.72
CA ILE A 1011 -9.17 -16.38 -35.44
C ILE A 1011 -10.34 -17.38 -35.47
N VAL A 1012 -11.54 -16.96 -35.04
CA VAL A 1012 -12.77 -17.77 -35.08
C VAL A 1012 -13.11 -18.20 -36.51
N ALA A 1013 -12.81 -17.37 -37.52
CA ALA A 1013 -13.00 -17.74 -38.92
C ALA A 1013 -12.08 -18.91 -39.29
N LEU A 1014 -10.80 -18.88 -38.88
CA LEU A 1014 -9.90 -20.02 -39.10
C LEU A 1014 -10.40 -21.28 -38.38
N GLU A 1015 -10.88 -21.15 -37.14
CA GLU A 1015 -11.42 -22.28 -36.36
C GLU A 1015 -12.65 -22.88 -37.07
N ALA A 1016 -13.55 -22.05 -37.59
CA ALA A 1016 -14.70 -22.49 -38.37
C ALA A 1016 -14.29 -23.16 -39.70
N MET A 1017 -13.28 -22.60 -40.39
CA MET A 1017 -12.71 -23.24 -41.59
C MET A 1017 -12.10 -24.61 -41.27
N GLN A 1018 -11.42 -24.75 -40.12
CA GLN A 1018 -10.79 -25.99 -39.69
C GLN A 1018 -11.85 -27.04 -39.34
N ALA A 1019 -12.94 -26.62 -38.68
CA ALA A 1019 -14.10 -27.46 -38.39
C ALA A 1019 -14.99 -27.76 -39.62
N GLY A 1020 -14.65 -27.24 -40.80
CA GLY A 1020 -15.39 -27.52 -42.03
C GLY A 1020 -16.74 -26.82 -42.14
N ILE A 1021 -16.86 -25.59 -41.63
CA ILE A 1021 -18.11 -24.81 -41.63
C ILE A 1021 -17.98 -23.64 -42.61
N PRO A 1022 -18.98 -23.40 -43.47
CA PRO A 1022 -18.97 -22.26 -44.39
C PRO A 1022 -19.22 -20.95 -43.63
N ILE A 1023 -18.61 -19.86 -44.10
CA ILE A 1023 -18.54 -18.58 -43.37
C ILE A 1023 -19.27 -17.46 -44.11
N VAL A 1024 -20.00 -16.63 -43.37
CA VAL A 1024 -20.46 -15.30 -43.79
C VAL A 1024 -19.81 -14.27 -42.88
N ALA A 1025 -19.00 -13.38 -43.42
CA ALA A 1025 -18.20 -12.45 -42.63
C ALA A 1025 -18.27 -11.02 -43.16
N SER A 1026 -17.84 -10.08 -42.33
CA SER A 1026 -17.80 -8.67 -42.67
C SER A 1026 -16.60 -8.35 -43.56
N ASP A 1027 -16.77 -7.40 -44.48
CA ASP A 1027 -15.68 -6.82 -45.26
C ASP A 1027 -14.91 -5.78 -44.44
N THR A 1028 -14.26 -6.23 -43.36
CA THR A 1028 -13.49 -5.37 -42.46
C THR A 1028 -12.27 -6.09 -41.92
N GLY A 1029 -11.22 -5.31 -41.64
CA GLY A 1029 -10.00 -5.79 -40.99
C GLY A 1029 -9.41 -7.04 -41.62
N GLY A 1030 -8.94 -7.99 -40.81
CA GLY A 1030 -8.34 -9.22 -41.31
C GLY A 1030 -9.32 -10.21 -41.93
N LEU A 1031 -10.63 -10.08 -41.71
CA LEU A 1031 -11.63 -10.89 -42.41
C LEU A 1031 -11.63 -10.60 -43.91
N ALA A 1032 -11.38 -9.34 -44.29
CA ALA A 1032 -11.31 -8.91 -45.68
C ALA A 1032 -10.16 -9.57 -46.45
N ASP A 1033 -9.04 -9.81 -45.76
CA ASP A 1033 -7.86 -10.51 -46.29
C ASP A 1033 -8.01 -12.04 -46.25
N LEU A 1034 -8.76 -12.52 -45.26
CA LEU A 1034 -8.93 -13.95 -44.99
C LEU A 1034 -9.93 -14.63 -45.93
N ILE A 1035 -11.02 -13.95 -46.30
CA ILE A 1035 -12.14 -14.54 -47.06
C ILE A 1035 -12.21 -13.95 -48.47
N GLU A 1036 -12.16 -14.82 -49.48
CA GLU A 1036 -12.42 -14.48 -50.87
C GLU A 1036 -13.91 -14.65 -51.19
N ASP A 1037 -14.60 -13.51 -51.36
CA ASP A 1037 -16.04 -13.48 -51.58
C ASP A 1037 -16.50 -14.38 -52.74
N GLY A 1038 -17.52 -15.21 -52.47
CA GLY A 1038 -18.09 -16.14 -53.43
C GLY A 1038 -17.20 -17.34 -53.77
N LYS A 1039 -16.01 -17.48 -53.16
CA LYS A 1039 -15.09 -18.59 -53.40
C LYS A 1039 -14.93 -19.52 -52.20
N ASP A 1040 -14.54 -18.98 -51.06
CA ASP A 1040 -14.28 -19.73 -49.81
C ASP A 1040 -15.16 -19.24 -48.63
N GLY A 1041 -16.00 -18.24 -48.87
CA GLY A 1041 -17.02 -17.71 -47.97
C GLY A 1041 -17.79 -16.59 -48.63
N PHE A 1042 -18.72 -15.97 -47.90
CA PHE A 1042 -19.35 -14.71 -48.30
C PHE A 1042 -18.82 -13.55 -47.48
N LYS A 1043 -18.57 -12.43 -48.14
CA LYS A 1043 -18.08 -11.20 -47.54
C LYS A 1043 -19.03 -10.05 -47.85
N LEU A 1044 -19.48 -9.32 -46.83
CA LEU A 1044 -20.43 -8.22 -46.99
C LEU A 1044 -20.04 -7.02 -46.11
N PRO A 1045 -20.41 -5.79 -46.50
CA PRO A 1045 -20.36 -4.66 -45.58
C PRO A 1045 -21.12 -4.97 -44.27
N PRO A 1046 -20.64 -4.50 -43.09
CA PRO A 1046 -21.22 -4.82 -41.78
C PRO A 1046 -22.50 -4.03 -41.45
N ASP A 1047 -23.37 -3.88 -42.45
CA ASP A 1047 -24.63 -3.14 -42.40
C ASP A 1047 -25.75 -3.94 -43.09
N HIS A 1048 -26.93 -3.32 -43.30
CA HIS A 1048 -28.07 -3.87 -44.05
C HIS A 1048 -28.39 -5.36 -43.78
N PRO A 1049 -29.14 -5.69 -42.70
CA PRO A 1049 -29.38 -7.06 -42.27
C PRO A 1049 -30.07 -7.96 -43.34
N GLU A 1050 -30.80 -7.36 -44.29
CA GLU A 1050 -31.43 -8.08 -45.40
C GLU A 1050 -30.39 -8.78 -46.29
N ALA A 1051 -29.30 -8.10 -46.65
CA ALA A 1051 -28.24 -8.66 -47.48
C ALA A 1051 -27.51 -9.82 -46.79
N TRP A 1052 -27.33 -9.71 -45.47
CA TRP A 1052 -26.77 -10.79 -44.64
C TRP A 1052 -27.69 -12.01 -44.62
N SER A 1053 -28.99 -11.81 -44.46
CA SER A 1053 -29.97 -12.90 -44.47
C SER A 1053 -29.95 -13.68 -45.78
N GLU A 1054 -29.80 -13.02 -46.93
CA GLU A 1054 -29.75 -13.66 -48.24
C GLU A 1054 -28.58 -14.64 -48.35
N ARG A 1055 -27.38 -14.22 -47.90
CA ARG A 1055 -26.17 -15.04 -47.95
C ARG A 1055 -26.21 -16.19 -46.95
N ILE A 1056 -26.78 -15.96 -45.76
CA ILE A 1056 -27.00 -17.02 -44.76
C ILE A 1056 -27.96 -18.07 -45.33
N CYS A 1057 -29.13 -17.67 -45.84
CA CYS A 1057 -30.10 -18.59 -46.43
C CYS A 1057 -29.50 -19.40 -47.59
N ARG A 1058 -28.71 -18.76 -48.45
CA ARG A 1058 -28.06 -19.44 -49.57
C ARG A 1058 -27.15 -20.58 -49.12
N LEU A 1059 -26.39 -20.41 -48.04
CA LEU A 1059 -25.53 -21.49 -47.51
C LEU A 1059 -26.32 -22.55 -46.74
N LEU A 1060 -27.45 -22.19 -46.13
CA LEU A 1060 -28.35 -23.17 -45.49
C LEU A 1060 -29.07 -24.05 -46.53
N GLU A 1061 -29.44 -23.48 -47.67
CA GLU A 1061 -30.21 -24.14 -48.74
C GLU A 1061 -29.32 -24.89 -49.75
N ASP A 1062 -28.16 -24.34 -50.15
CA ASP A 1062 -27.28 -24.92 -51.17
C ASP A 1062 -26.09 -25.67 -50.57
N ALA A 1063 -26.32 -26.96 -50.26
CA ALA A 1063 -25.29 -27.85 -49.72
C ALA A 1063 -24.09 -28.05 -50.65
N LYS A 1064 -24.26 -27.95 -51.98
CA LYS A 1064 -23.15 -28.11 -52.94
C LYS A 1064 -22.21 -26.90 -52.90
N LEU A 1065 -22.79 -25.70 -52.81
CA LEU A 1065 -22.03 -24.47 -52.64
C LEU A 1065 -21.27 -24.47 -51.31
N ALA A 1066 -21.94 -24.82 -50.21
CA ALA A 1066 -21.32 -24.94 -48.90
C ALA A 1066 -20.13 -25.92 -48.90
N ALA A 1067 -20.29 -27.12 -49.46
CA ALA A 1067 -19.21 -28.10 -49.60
C ALA A 1067 -18.04 -27.59 -50.46
N SER A 1068 -18.33 -26.81 -51.50
CA SER A 1068 -17.30 -26.18 -52.34
C SER A 1068 -16.47 -25.16 -51.56
N PHE A 1069 -17.13 -24.32 -50.75
CA PHE A 1069 -16.47 -23.33 -49.90
C PHE A 1069 -15.58 -24.00 -48.86
N ILE A 1070 -16.11 -25.01 -48.15
CA ILE A 1070 -15.37 -25.79 -47.15
C ILE A 1070 -14.08 -26.39 -47.75
N LYS A 1071 -14.18 -27.02 -48.94
CA LYS A 1071 -13.03 -27.64 -49.61
C LYS A 1071 -11.94 -26.61 -49.96
N LYS A 1072 -12.32 -25.41 -50.38
CA LYS A 1072 -11.37 -24.34 -50.73
C LYS A 1072 -10.75 -23.72 -49.48
N ALA A 1073 -11.57 -23.42 -48.47
CA ALA A 1073 -11.13 -22.91 -47.18
C ALA A 1073 -10.14 -23.86 -46.49
N SER A 1074 -10.42 -25.17 -46.47
CA SER A 1074 -9.53 -26.18 -45.92
C SER A 1074 -8.16 -26.21 -46.61
N ARG A 1075 -8.12 -26.09 -47.95
CA ARG A 1075 -6.83 -26.00 -48.69
C ARG A 1075 -6.04 -24.75 -48.33
N LYS A 1076 -6.71 -23.61 -48.15
CA LYS A 1076 -6.12 -22.34 -47.75
C LYS A 1076 -5.47 -22.42 -46.36
N LEU A 1077 -6.14 -23.09 -45.42
CA LEU A 1077 -5.59 -23.33 -44.07
C LEU A 1077 -4.26 -24.07 -44.10
N HIS A 1078 -4.18 -25.18 -44.84
CA HIS A 1078 -2.96 -26.02 -44.90
C HIS A 1078 -1.78 -25.35 -45.60
N THR A 1079 -2.02 -24.33 -46.42
CA THR A 1079 -0.98 -23.68 -47.24
C THR A 1079 -0.53 -22.33 -46.70
N ARG A 1080 -1.41 -21.57 -46.03
CA ARG A 1080 -1.12 -20.18 -45.62
C ARG A 1080 -1.27 -19.90 -44.12
N PHE A 1081 -2.09 -20.68 -43.40
CA PHE A 1081 -2.41 -20.41 -41.98
C PHE A 1081 -2.01 -21.55 -41.05
N PHE A 1082 -1.15 -22.45 -41.52
CA PHE A 1082 -0.61 -23.54 -40.73
C PHE A 1082 0.48 -23.02 -39.77
N MET A 1083 0.41 -23.38 -38.49
CA MET A 1083 1.28 -22.83 -37.43
C MET A 1083 2.79 -22.97 -37.71
N GLY A 1084 3.22 -24.07 -38.34
CA GLY A 1084 4.64 -24.24 -38.68
C GLY A 1084 5.16 -23.16 -39.64
N LYS A 1085 4.33 -22.71 -40.60
CA LYS A 1085 4.71 -21.60 -41.48
C LYS A 1085 4.75 -20.26 -40.74
N ILE A 1086 3.78 -20.04 -39.85
CA ILE A 1086 3.73 -18.82 -39.02
C ILE A 1086 4.95 -18.71 -38.10
N ALA A 1087 5.36 -19.83 -37.48
CA ALA A 1087 6.54 -19.90 -36.65
C ALA A 1087 7.82 -19.62 -37.47
N GLU A 1088 7.99 -20.27 -38.62
CA GLU A 1088 9.11 -20.02 -39.55
C GLU A 1088 9.24 -18.54 -39.93
N ASP A 1089 8.14 -17.92 -40.38
CA ASP A 1089 8.13 -16.50 -40.77
C ASP A 1089 8.42 -15.58 -39.56
N THR A 1090 7.96 -15.95 -38.37
CA THR A 1090 8.22 -15.20 -37.13
C THR A 1090 9.70 -15.27 -36.74
N VAL A 1091 10.33 -16.45 -36.85
CA VAL A 1091 11.77 -16.65 -36.56
C VAL A 1091 12.63 -15.81 -37.51
N GLN A 1092 12.25 -15.70 -38.77
CA GLN A 1092 12.95 -14.81 -39.71
C GLN A 1092 12.92 -13.35 -39.23
N ILE A 1093 11.79 -12.88 -38.72
CA ILE A 1093 11.68 -11.52 -38.17
C ILE A 1093 12.49 -11.35 -36.88
N TYR A 1094 12.57 -12.38 -36.04
CA TYR A 1094 13.45 -12.37 -34.87
C TYR A 1094 14.91 -12.18 -35.27
N GLN A 1095 15.37 -12.92 -36.28
CA GLN A 1095 16.73 -12.77 -36.78
C GLN A 1095 16.98 -11.38 -37.37
N ASP A 1096 16.00 -10.84 -38.11
CA ASP A 1096 16.08 -9.47 -38.65
C ASP A 1096 16.14 -8.41 -37.54
N ALA A 1097 15.40 -8.62 -36.44
CA ALA A 1097 15.41 -7.72 -35.29
C ALA A 1097 16.76 -7.75 -34.55
N ILE A 1098 17.34 -8.94 -34.35
CA ILE A 1098 18.69 -9.11 -33.77
C ILE A 1098 19.71 -8.38 -34.65
N ASN A 1099 19.73 -8.66 -35.96
CA ASN A 1099 20.66 -8.04 -36.90
C ASN A 1099 20.52 -6.51 -36.95
N TRP A 1100 19.27 -6.01 -36.94
CA TRP A 1100 19.00 -4.58 -36.90
C TRP A 1100 19.55 -3.94 -35.62
N HIS A 1101 19.23 -4.52 -34.45
CA HIS A 1101 19.66 -4.00 -33.16
C HIS A 1101 21.19 -3.96 -33.04
N GLU A 1102 21.89 -4.99 -33.50
CA GLU A 1102 23.36 -5.01 -33.56
C GLU A 1102 23.95 -3.94 -34.50
N SER A 1103 23.31 -3.71 -35.65
CA SER A 1103 23.77 -2.69 -36.61
C SER A 1103 23.65 -1.28 -36.05
N THR A 1104 22.58 -1.00 -35.28
CA THR A 1104 22.37 0.29 -34.62
C THR A 1104 23.31 0.54 -33.44
N LYS A 1105 23.97 -0.48 -32.89
CA LYS A 1105 25.01 -0.32 -31.85
C LYS A 1105 26.39 0.08 -32.41
N LYS A 1106 26.62 -0.13 -33.71
CA LYS A 1106 27.90 0.18 -34.38
C LYS A 1106 27.95 1.60 -34.96
N HIS A 1107 26.90 2.39 -34.80
CA HIS A 1107 26.79 3.80 -35.18
C HIS A 1107 26.44 4.61 -33.94
#